data_AF-A0A2A2PYT6-F1
#
_entry.id   AF-A0A2A2PYT6-F1
#
_cell.length_a   1.000
_cell.length_b   1.000
_cell.length_c   1.000
_cell.angle_alpha   90.00
_cell.angle_beta   90.00
_cell.angle_gamma   90.00
#
_symmetry.space_group_name_H-M   'P 1'
#
loop_
_entity.id
_entity.type
_entity.pdbx_description
1 polymer ?
#
loop_
_entity_poly.entity_id
_entity_poly.type
_entity_poly.pdbx_seq_one_letter_code
_entity_poly.pdbx_strand_id
1 'polypeptide(L)'
;MKPKTHCLSSRLLATSLLLGSSAWAAQPVTLANPGFENPVVAVDGSFTALATGWSKVNSANEIGVLNPDTGDFTAQAPEGTNVGYVYGGVVDAGMSQVLTATFQADASYTLTVKVGNSLTYAYDGYRVQLLAGGTLLAEDNNTLTPAPDAFVTATVNYAYNAGLHAGLVGQALEIRLLGKGQSGDTQGETEFDDVQLTATLANPLANPAGPYSVPHGGSLSLNGSTSLPSEGQTISTWEWDLDNDGDFDEAITGAMPASITAAHLQTTYNMMLGANTIKLRVTDSSAKTSTTEGTVTLLSPVSTFSSSALRPTFDATDIGYFNAGTPSTAPGQDKWFYENSGAGQPKGQTFTITQNLLMKAVTYRLRSTKKAPVNTYLVRIGTFDPATNAFYQLHSETFTQESYWNPDNTNDSYGTWTLAAPVTLPVNPATGSAIYAYDVTFVGPSNTDWQGGGIPYPLFENTNVFAGGNKYATALGGAAGVPTNTLVMDSGRDREFHIDMDTTAIVDTTAPTLTSINDQVGGGPIHADQVQVTYILNFNEVINPATIDLADFENLGSGVSLDSLVSVTTTTPFPVASVVKVVFGISGTGTLQLGVKSGSNIADFAANSVTRSVADDTTITVNAGTNPGAGNRWWDGIVVSGLTDGVSQGGTATWDLSATNWDRGFGFAAPVAWISGSSYSATFGGSGGTVTLAQDVTLENLTVSLPSAVGTGYSIGNVGEDNKLIFDGTKTVTTTATGTGTNQDVTILAGIDGSPTMNIAGRNTNSVNNFNLLPGTGVTQTIGTLNMLNTLASNKRLILGGESTGNVVDTLTWSVTGNQLMLTKAGTGSWTISNDIAFSTGGSRAARLYVEQGTLTLGGTANYFTHKVGVSTVRESNLTASNQASKLIAKGTFTIGDNREYFYVQNAGTLSPGPGVETLTVRWNANSNATTTHAQFNMQTGSTYEWDIASSMSTDVIDVQTGGSNFANLNLGNMTLKIKDAGVVSGINPTDQLKVFTYETAQPVNRSIGTVTFDTSALGPEWTIGTLALTDGGNGTIYLTGLSKAGSSNTFANWISAYPAVGGFNAVGDDADGDGTDNGAENFFGTNPGIGNAGLVAGAVSGGSFVFTHPQNATPASDLTAVYQWSKDFATFYPSGATDGDLTTVTFTTQLDTPAPGTTTVTATVTGTAASKLFVNVKVTQ
;
A
#
# COMPACT_ATOMS: atom_id res chain seq x y z
N MET A 1 0.17 0.67 -77.59
CA MET A 1 1.21 0.61 -76.54
C MET A 1 1.16 1.91 -75.74
N LYS A 2 1.31 1.81 -74.41
CA LYS A 2 1.38 2.87 -73.35
C LYS A 2 2.22 4.11 -73.74
N PRO A 3 2.06 5.33 -73.15
CA PRO A 3 2.11 5.60 -71.69
C PRO A 3 1.33 6.82 -71.11
N LYS A 4 1.49 6.98 -69.78
CA LYS A 4 0.93 7.92 -68.75
C LYS A 4 0.99 9.43 -69.07
N THR A 5 0.01 10.23 -68.56
CA THR A 5 0.20 11.37 -67.61
C THR A 5 -1.13 11.98 -67.09
N HIS A 6 -1.11 12.56 -65.88
CA HIS A 6 -2.18 13.27 -65.15
C HIS A 6 -2.43 14.72 -65.65
N CYS A 7 -3.65 15.28 -65.47
CA CYS A 7 -3.97 16.49 -64.65
C CYS A 7 -5.31 17.19 -65.01
N LEU A 8 -6.13 17.44 -63.97
CA LEU A 8 -6.97 18.61 -63.63
C LEU A 8 -7.99 19.28 -64.60
N SER A 9 -9.27 19.28 -64.15
CA SER A 9 -10.11 20.46 -63.80
C SER A 9 -11.43 20.75 -64.57
N SER A 10 -12.44 21.17 -63.77
CA SER A 10 -13.72 21.89 -64.02
C SER A 10 -14.98 21.10 -64.45
N ARG A 11 -15.99 20.89 -63.56
CA ARG A 11 -17.17 21.74 -63.16
C ARG A 11 -18.24 21.81 -64.28
N LEU A 12 -19.57 21.73 -64.13
CA LEU A 12 -20.60 22.07 -63.11
C LEU A 12 -21.92 21.42 -63.65
N LEU A 13 -22.90 20.92 -62.89
CA LEU A 13 -23.99 21.69 -62.27
C LEU A 13 -24.84 20.73 -61.40
N ALA A 14 -24.95 21.04 -60.11
CA ALA A 14 -25.75 20.31 -59.14
C ALA A 14 -27.16 20.90 -59.05
N THR A 15 -28.17 20.03 -59.03
CA THR A 15 -29.54 20.37 -58.63
C THR A 15 -29.68 20.07 -57.14
N SER A 16 -29.95 21.10 -56.36
CA SER A 16 -30.18 21.07 -54.91
C SER A 16 -31.44 20.28 -54.53
N LEU A 17 -31.27 19.20 -53.76
CA LEU A 17 -32.32 18.61 -52.94
C LEU A 17 -31.99 18.97 -51.49
N LEU A 18 -32.74 19.89 -50.89
CA LEU A 18 -32.66 20.18 -49.47
C LEU A 18 -33.15 18.95 -48.69
N LEU A 19 -32.23 18.25 -48.04
CA LEU A 19 -32.51 17.48 -46.82
C LEU A 19 -31.84 18.25 -45.69
N GLY A 20 -32.66 18.75 -44.77
CA GLY A 20 -32.20 19.53 -43.62
C GLY A 20 -31.24 18.72 -42.76
N SER A 21 -30.07 19.27 -42.50
CA SER A 21 -29.22 18.85 -41.39
C SER A 21 -29.92 19.24 -40.10
N SER A 22 -30.46 18.27 -39.36
CA SER A 22 -30.86 18.44 -37.97
C SER A 22 -29.59 18.61 -37.13
N ALA A 23 -29.22 19.85 -36.85
CA ALA A 23 -28.26 20.16 -35.78
C ALA A 23 -28.92 19.78 -34.45
N TRP A 24 -28.40 18.77 -33.77
CA TRP A 24 -28.71 18.54 -32.35
C TRP A 24 -27.97 19.60 -31.53
N ALA A 25 -28.68 20.25 -30.61
CA ALA A 25 -28.13 21.17 -29.62
C ALA A 25 -27.46 20.40 -28.46
N ALA A 26 -26.76 21.12 -27.57
CA ALA A 26 -26.17 20.59 -26.33
C ALA A 26 -27.09 19.58 -25.64
N GLN A 27 -26.55 18.42 -25.24
CA GLN A 27 -27.38 17.34 -24.75
C GLN A 27 -28.00 17.75 -23.40
N PRO A 28 -29.33 17.88 -23.30
CA PRO A 28 -29.97 18.18 -22.04
C PRO A 28 -29.78 17.01 -21.08
N VAL A 29 -29.39 17.31 -19.86
CA VAL A 29 -29.35 16.35 -18.76
C VAL A 29 -30.73 16.29 -18.13
N THR A 30 -31.31 15.11 -18.03
CA THR A 30 -32.65 14.93 -17.47
C THR A 30 -32.67 15.31 -15.99
N LEU A 31 -33.53 16.26 -15.64
CA LEU A 31 -33.80 16.68 -14.26
C LEU A 31 -35.23 16.26 -13.87
N ALA A 32 -35.43 15.91 -12.61
CA ALA A 32 -36.78 15.68 -12.11
C ALA A 32 -37.41 17.01 -11.69
N ASN A 33 -38.59 17.32 -12.24
CA ASN A 33 -39.36 18.52 -11.87
C ASN A 33 -38.54 19.84 -11.88
N PRO A 34 -37.91 20.21 -13.01
CA PRO A 34 -36.99 21.35 -13.10
C PRO A 34 -37.63 22.73 -12.91
N GLY A 35 -38.94 22.87 -13.14
CA GLY A 35 -39.71 24.11 -12.89
C GLY A 35 -40.67 24.01 -11.70
N PHE A 36 -40.50 23.03 -10.82
CA PHE A 36 -41.27 22.94 -9.56
C PHE A 36 -42.80 22.78 -9.72
N GLU A 37 -43.30 22.43 -10.90
CA GLU A 37 -44.73 22.22 -11.22
C GLU A 37 -45.41 21.05 -10.48
N ASN A 38 -44.64 20.23 -9.76
CA ASN A 38 -45.15 19.11 -8.96
C ASN A 38 -44.69 19.18 -7.48
N PRO A 39 -45.60 19.29 -6.50
CA PRO A 39 -47.06 19.23 -6.62
C PRO A 39 -47.70 20.46 -7.28
N VAL A 40 -48.83 20.25 -7.97
CA VAL A 40 -49.64 21.34 -8.54
C VAL A 40 -50.23 22.18 -7.40
N VAL A 41 -50.01 23.49 -7.44
CA VAL A 41 -50.58 24.44 -6.48
C VAL A 41 -51.66 25.28 -7.16
N ALA A 42 -52.92 24.89 -6.98
CA ALA A 42 -54.03 25.38 -7.81
C ALA A 42 -54.53 26.80 -7.48
N VAL A 43 -54.01 27.43 -6.43
CA VAL A 43 -54.47 28.75 -5.96
C VAL A 43 -53.28 29.70 -5.93
N ASP A 44 -53.39 30.82 -6.63
CA ASP A 44 -52.38 31.88 -6.65
C ASP A 44 -52.09 32.39 -5.23
N GLY A 45 -50.81 32.64 -4.94
CA GLY A 45 -50.30 33.07 -3.63
C GLY A 45 -50.28 31.95 -2.58
N SER A 46 -50.59 30.69 -2.97
CA SER A 46 -50.50 29.54 -2.07
C SER A 46 -49.18 28.81 -2.24
N PHE A 47 -48.74 28.17 -1.18
CA PHE A 47 -47.51 27.36 -1.13
C PHE A 47 -47.78 25.97 -0.55
N THR A 48 -46.86 25.05 -0.76
CA THR A 48 -46.94 23.68 -0.27
C THR A 48 -45.56 23.08 -0.01
N ALA A 49 -45.54 21.81 0.39
CA ALA A 49 -44.34 21.05 0.67
C ALA A 49 -43.38 20.97 -0.53
N LEU A 50 -42.16 20.52 -0.25
CA LEU A 50 -41.05 20.43 -1.21
C LEU A 50 -41.46 19.76 -2.53
N ALA A 51 -40.92 20.29 -3.63
CA ALA A 51 -41.06 19.76 -4.96
C ALA A 51 -40.69 18.27 -5.05
N THR A 52 -41.51 17.50 -5.77
CA THR A 52 -41.23 16.08 -6.04
C THR A 52 -39.90 15.95 -6.78
N GLY A 53 -39.03 15.05 -6.33
CA GLY A 53 -37.71 14.83 -6.93
C GLY A 53 -36.60 15.74 -6.37
N TRP A 54 -36.91 16.65 -5.46
CA TRP A 54 -35.94 17.50 -4.76
C TRP A 54 -35.86 17.12 -3.27
N SER A 55 -34.73 17.44 -2.64
CA SER A 55 -34.45 17.23 -1.22
C SER A 55 -34.08 18.55 -0.55
N LYS A 56 -34.31 18.67 0.77
CA LYS A 56 -33.93 19.88 1.51
C LYS A 56 -32.44 19.85 1.84
N VAL A 57 -31.76 20.96 1.58
CA VAL A 57 -30.43 21.27 2.10
C VAL A 57 -30.62 22.21 3.27
N ASN A 58 -30.26 21.77 4.48
CA ASN A 58 -30.43 22.50 5.74
C ASN A 58 -31.89 22.89 6.03
N SER A 59 -32.53 22.23 7.01
CA SER A 59 -33.97 22.44 7.30
C SER A 59 -34.26 23.67 8.18
N ALA A 60 -33.30 24.58 8.35
CA ALA A 60 -33.45 25.79 9.15
C ALA A 60 -34.43 26.81 8.55
N ASN A 61 -34.63 26.77 7.23
CA ASN A 61 -35.53 27.67 6.49
C ASN A 61 -36.80 26.94 6.03
N GLU A 62 -37.86 27.69 5.75
CA GLU A 62 -39.03 27.17 5.07
C GLU A 62 -38.70 27.02 3.58
N ILE A 63 -38.90 25.81 3.05
CA ILE A 63 -38.49 25.43 1.69
C ILE A 63 -39.63 24.62 1.10
N GLY A 64 -40.12 25.05 -0.06
CA GLY A 64 -41.32 24.49 -0.68
C GLY A 64 -41.52 24.96 -2.11
N VAL A 65 -42.76 24.76 -2.58
CA VAL A 65 -43.24 25.22 -3.88
C VAL A 65 -44.28 26.30 -3.67
N LEU A 66 -44.17 27.40 -4.40
CA LEU A 66 -45.07 28.56 -4.38
C LEU A 66 -45.69 28.72 -5.77
N ASN A 67 -47.01 28.92 -5.86
CA ASN A 67 -47.64 29.49 -7.06
C ASN A 67 -47.73 31.01 -6.83
N PRO A 68 -46.84 31.82 -7.40
CA PRO A 68 -46.77 33.25 -7.09
C PRO A 68 -47.99 33.99 -7.66
N ASP A 69 -48.57 34.88 -6.86
CA ASP A 69 -49.61 35.78 -7.35
C ASP A 69 -49.01 37.09 -7.92
N THR A 70 -49.88 37.97 -8.44
CA THR A 70 -49.45 39.27 -8.97
C THR A 70 -48.90 40.25 -7.92
N GLY A 71 -49.09 39.93 -6.64
CA GLY A 71 -48.51 40.64 -5.50
C GLY A 71 -47.07 40.22 -5.23
N ASP A 72 -46.70 38.97 -5.53
CA ASP A 72 -45.32 38.47 -5.47
C ASP A 72 -44.52 38.89 -6.71
N PHE A 73 -45.05 38.56 -7.89
CA PHE A 73 -44.47 38.93 -9.19
C PHE A 73 -45.59 39.31 -10.16
N THR A 74 -45.51 40.51 -10.75
CA THR A 74 -46.51 40.98 -11.72
C THR A 74 -46.60 40.10 -12.96
N ALA A 75 -45.49 39.45 -13.33
CA ALA A 75 -45.41 38.49 -14.43
C ALA A 75 -45.65 37.03 -14.00
N GLN A 76 -45.82 36.76 -12.70
CA GLN A 76 -45.91 35.42 -12.11
C GLN A 76 -44.68 34.53 -12.46
N ALA A 77 -44.81 33.20 -12.42
CA ALA A 77 -43.70 32.26 -12.60
C ALA A 77 -43.05 32.35 -14.01
N PRO A 78 -41.71 32.34 -14.12
CA PRO A 78 -40.99 32.31 -15.39
C PRO A 78 -41.30 31.11 -16.31
N GLU A 79 -41.54 29.95 -15.73
CA GLU A 79 -41.95 28.70 -16.37
C GLU A 79 -43.19 28.15 -15.65
N GLY A 80 -44.08 27.47 -16.38
CA GLY A 80 -45.26 26.85 -15.78
C GLY A 80 -46.13 27.80 -14.94
N THR A 81 -46.41 27.39 -13.70
CA THR A 81 -47.29 28.07 -12.73
C THR A 81 -46.65 28.21 -11.35
N ASN A 82 -45.60 27.46 -11.05
CA ASN A 82 -44.97 27.38 -9.75
C ASN A 82 -43.52 27.87 -9.81
N VAL A 83 -42.99 28.22 -8.63
CA VAL A 83 -41.56 28.42 -8.39
C VAL A 83 -41.16 27.64 -7.14
N GLY A 84 -39.90 27.24 -7.05
CA GLY A 84 -39.33 26.77 -5.79
C GLY A 84 -38.91 27.97 -4.94
N TYR A 85 -39.27 28.02 -3.66
CA TYR A 85 -38.94 29.15 -2.78
C TYR A 85 -38.16 28.72 -1.54
N VAL A 86 -37.35 29.64 -1.04
CA VAL A 86 -36.63 29.53 0.24
C VAL A 86 -36.94 30.77 1.06
N TYR A 87 -37.59 30.58 2.21
CA TYR A 87 -38.08 31.65 3.08
C TYR A 87 -37.50 31.55 4.50
N GLY A 88 -37.15 32.71 5.08
CA GLY A 88 -36.75 32.87 6.48
C GLY A 88 -35.24 32.76 6.76
N GLY A 89 -34.40 33.18 5.82
CA GLY A 89 -32.97 32.88 5.85
C GLY A 89 -32.15 33.67 6.89
N VAL A 90 -31.50 32.93 7.80
CA VAL A 90 -30.30 33.41 8.54
C VAL A 90 -29.05 32.57 8.25
N VAL A 91 -29.20 31.51 7.44
CA VAL A 91 -28.15 30.56 7.04
C VAL A 91 -28.42 30.08 5.61
N ASP A 92 -27.38 29.56 4.93
CA ASP A 92 -27.53 28.90 3.63
C ASP A 92 -28.46 27.67 3.76
N ALA A 93 -29.58 27.68 3.04
CA ALA A 93 -30.51 26.56 2.96
C ALA A 93 -31.26 26.56 1.63
N GLY A 94 -31.82 25.43 1.23
CA GLY A 94 -32.62 25.35 0.01
C GLY A 94 -32.84 23.93 -0.49
N MET A 95 -32.74 23.74 -1.80
CA MET A 95 -33.13 22.50 -2.48
C MET A 95 -31.94 21.85 -3.16
N SER A 96 -31.88 20.52 -3.15
CA SER A 96 -30.93 19.73 -3.92
C SER A 96 -31.57 18.60 -4.69
N GLN A 97 -30.91 18.20 -5.78
CA GLN A 97 -31.27 17.03 -6.55
C GLN A 97 -30.00 16.30 -6.98
N VAL A 98 -29.86 15.05 -6.52
CA VAL A 98 -28.84 14.11 -7.02
C VAL A 98 -29.39 13.45 -8.29
N LEU A 99 -28.63 13.53 -9.37
CA LEU A 99 -29.01 13.07 -10.70
C LEU A 99 -28.58 11.63 -10.93
N THR A 100 -29.30 10.95 -11.82
CA THR A 100 -28.85 9.65 -12.35
C THR A 100 -27.74 9.82 -13.39
N ALA A 101 -27.57 11.03 -13.95
CA ALA A 101 -26.46 11.38 -14.80
C ALA A 101 -25.16 11.47 -13.99
N THR A 102 -24.10 10.86 -14.50
CA THR A 102 -22.78 10.84 -13.87
C THR A 102 -21.81 11.82 -14.52
N PHE A 103 -20.85 12.29 -13.74
CA PHE A 103 -19.79 13.18 -14.17
C PHE A 103 -18.87 12.48 -15.18
N GLN A 104 -18.69 13.09 -16.37
CA GLN A 104 -17.95 12.52 -17.49
C GLN A 104 -16.60 13.23 -17.69
N ALA A 105 -15.59 12.47 -18.09
CA ALA A 105 -14.33 13.05 -18.56
C ALA A 105 -14.55 13.87 -19.84
N ASP A 106 -13.76 14.92 -20.03
CA ASP A 106 -13.79 15.84 -21.18
C ASP A 106 -15.14 16.53 -21.47
N ALA A 107 -16.11 16.43 -20.54
CA ALA A 107 -17.39 17.11 -20.65
C ALA A 107 -17.32 18.55 -20.12
N SER A 108 -18.05 19.44 -20.77
CA SER A 108 -18.38 20.76 -20.22
C SER A 108 -19.86 20.82 -19.87
N TYR A 109 -20.16 21.36 -18.69
CA TYR A 109 -21.50 21.46 -18.13
C TYR A 109 -21.91 22.93 -18.01
N THR A 110 -23.15 23.22 -18.42
CA THR A 110 -23.77 24.53 -18.22
C THR A 110 -25.10 24.33 -17.50
N LEU A 111 -25.17 24.86 -16.28
CA LEU A 111 -26.37 24.91 -15.44
C LEU A 111 -26.93 26.33 -15.47
N THR A 112 -28.19 26.48 -15.86
CA THR A 112 -28.92 27.74 -15.82
C THR A 112 -30.14 27.64 -14.93
N VAL A 113 -30.40 28.67 -14.14
CA VAL A 113 -31.53 28.74 -13.21
C VAL A 113 -32.08 30.17 -13.19
N LYS A 114 -33.40 30.35 -13.21
CA LYS A 114 -34.05 31.64 -12.94
C LYS A 114 -34.05 31.88 -11.44
N VAL A 115 -33.58 33.04 -11.02
CA VAL A 115 -33.54 33.47 -9.61
C VAL A 115 -34.41 34.71 -9.46
N GLY A 116 -35.40 34.64 -8.59
CA GLY A 116 -36.41 35.67 -8.37
C GLY A 116 -36.09 36.59 -7.19
N ASN A 117 -36.68 37.78 -7.23
CA ASN A 117 -36.77 38.70 -6.10
C ASN A 117 -38.21 39.23 -6.02
N SER A 118 -39.01 38.63 -5.14
CA SER A 118 -40.42 38.97 -4.92
C SER A 118 -40.61 40.43 -4.46
N LEU A 119 -41.80 40.98 -4.75
CA LEU A 119 -42.26 42.27 -4.21
C LEU A 119 -42.69 42.19 -2.74
N THR A 120 -43.01 40.99 -2.26
CA THR A 120 -43.60 40.74 -0.94
C THR A 120 -42.56 40.74 0.18
N TYR A 121 -41.38 40.16 -0.09
CA TYR A 121 -40.35 39.89 0.92
C TYR A 121 -38.98 40.47 0.54
N ALA A 122 -38.08 40.59 1.52
CA ALA A 122 -36.74 41.10 1.29
C ALA A 122 -35.88 40.04 0.59
N TYR A 123 -35.08 40.46 -0.40
CA TYR A 123 -34.21 39.54 -1.14
C TYR A 123 -33.08 38.95 -0.28
N ASP A 124 -33.05 37.63 -0.17
CA ASP A 124 -32.09 36.91 0.68
C ASP A 124 -30.79 36.49 0.01
N GLY A 125 -30.63 36.78 -1.28
CA GLY A 125 -29.47 36.36 -2.06
C GLY A 125 -29.43 34.86 -2.32
N TYR A 126 -28.70 34.45 -3.36
CA TYR A 126 -28.73 33.06 -3.83
C TYR A 126 -27.36 32.41 -3.95
N ARG A 127 -27.34 31.08 -4.01
CA ARG A 127 -26.23 30.29 -4.50
C ARG A 127 -26.74 29.12 -5.33
N VAL A 128 -26.24 29.00 -6.55
CA VAL A 128 -26.50 27.86 -7.45
C VAL A 128 -25.20 27.07 -7.58
N GLN A 129 -25.23 25.77 -7.29
CA GLN A 129 -24.05 24.91 -7.28
C GLN A 129 -24.24 23.69 -8.18
N LEU A 130 -23.15 23.31 -8.86
CA LEU A 130 -23.01 22.03 -9.54
C LEU A 130 -21.93 21.21 -8.83
N LEU A 131 -22.26 19.96 -8.48
CA LEU A 131 -21.40 19.06 -7.73
C LEU A 131 -21.31 17.68 -8.41
N ALA A 132 -20.29 16.90 -8.07
CA ALA A 132 -20.18 15.48 -8.40
C ALA A 132 -19.71 14.68 -7.18
N GLY A 133 -20.45 13.63 -6.80
CA GLY A 133 -20.11 12.81 -5.62
C GLY A 133 -20.02 13.61 -4.33
N GLY A 134 -20.80 14.69 -4.19
CA GLY A 134 -20.76 15.63 -3.06
C GLY A 134 -19.64 16.68 -3.12
N THR A 135 -18.73 16.62 -4.11
CA THR A 135 -17.67 17.61 -4.31
C THR A 135 -18.16 18.76 -5.18
N LEU A 136 -17.95 20.00 -4.75
CA LEU A 136 -18.31 21.20 -5.52
C LEU A 136 -17.44 21.33 -6.77
N LEU A 137 -18.06 21.37 -7.96
CA LEU A 137 -17.36 21.57 -9.24
C LEU A 137 -17.30 23.05 -9.62
N ALA A 138 -18.45 23.72 -9.55
CA ALA A 138 -18.58 25.14 -9.86
C ALA A 138 -19.84 25.71 -9.19
N GLU A 139 -19.85 27.02 -8.97
CA GLU A 139 -21.01 27.72 -8.43
C GLU A 139 -21.15 29.13 -8.99
N ASP A 140 -22.38 29.63 -8.94
CA ASP A 140 -22.70 31.05 -8.98
C ASP A 140 -23.15 31.44 -7.58
N ASN A 141 -22.34 32.28 -6.93
CA ASN A 141 -22.52 32.67 -5.54
C ASN A 141 -22.93 34.14 -5.47
N ASN A 142 -24.22 34.38 -5.71
CA ASN A 142 -24.86 35.69 -5.67
C ASN A 142 -24.18 36.73 -6.58
N THR A 143 -23.75 36.33 -7.79
CA THR A 143 -23.05 37.25 -8.71
C THR A 143 -23.99 38.24 -9.39
N LEU A 144 -25.28 37.90 -9.48
CA LEU A 144 -26.35 38.76 -9.97
C LEU A 144 -27.25 39.22 -8.83
N THR A 145 -27.97 40.32 -9.02
CA THR A 145 -29.00 40.77 -8.08
C THR A 145 -30.25 41.10 -8.88
N PRO A 146 -31.31 40.27 -8.81
CA PRO A 146 -32.58 40.59 -9.42
C PRO A 146 -33.16 41.86 -8.78
N ALA A 147 -33.71 42.75 -9.61
CA ALA A 147 -34.52 43.86 -9.11
C ALA A 147 -35.81 43.31 -8.46
N PRO A 148 -36.44 44.03 -7.52
CA PRO A 148 -37.78 43.67 -7.07
C PRO A 148 -38.73 43.52 -8.26
N ASP A 149 -39.61 42.52 -8.23
CA ASP A 149 -40.50 42.15 -9.34
C ASP A 149 -39.78 41.60 -10.59
N ALA A 150 -38.65 40.92 -10.41
CA ALA A 150 -37.90 40.38 -11.54
C ALA A 150 -37.19 39.06 -11.26
N PHE A 151 -36.97 38.29 -12.33
CA PHE A 151 -36.08 37.14 -12.36
C PHE A 151 -34.83 37.45 -13.20
N VAL A 152 -33.68 36.99 -12.74
CA VAL A 152 -32.43 36.93 -13.52
C VAL A 152 -32.04 35.48 -13.78
N THR A 153 -31.18 35.23 -14.77
CA THR A 153 -30.70 33.87 -15.07
C THR A 153 -29.29 33.70 -14.52
N ALA A 154 -29.18 32.95 -13.42
CA ALA A 154 -27.91 32.47 -12.91
C ALA A 154 -27.34 31.42 -13.87
N THR A 155 -26.04 31.51 -14.17
CA THR A 155 -25.37 30.57 -15.09
C THR A 155 -24.09 30.05 -14.45
N VAL A 156 -24.01 28.73 -14.24
CA VAL A 156 -22.82 28.04 -13.76
C VAL A 156 -22.22 27.27 -14.92
N ASN A 157 -21.00 27.66 -15.33
CA ASN A 157 -20.25 26.97 -16.37
C ASN A 157 -19.10 26.19 -15.73
N TYR A 158 -18.94 24.94 -16.15
CA TYR A 158 -17.84 24.09 -15.74
C TYR A 158 -17.23 23.40 -16.96
N ALA A 159 -15.91 23.42 -17.07
CA ALA A 159 -15.16 22.63 -18.04
C ALA A 159 -14.34 21.58 -17.28
N TYR A 160 -14.34 20.34 -17.77
CA TYR A 160 -13.59 19.24 -17.17
C TYR A 160 -12.11 19.61 -16.93
N ASN A 161 -11.63 19.34 -15.72
CA ASN A 161 -10.24 19.53 -15.32
C ASN A 161 -9.69 18.23 -14.75
N ALA A 162 -8.87 17.53 -15.55
CA ALA A 162 -8.28 16.25 -15.17
C ALA A 162 -7.42 16.32 -13.90
N GLY A 163 -6.66 17.41 -13.70
CA GLY A 163 -5.75 17.55 -12.57
C GLY A 163 -6.44 17.67 -11.21
N LEU A 164 -7.71 18.11 -11.18
CA LEU A 164 -8.49 18.29 -9.96
C LEU A 164 -9.60 17.25 -9.78
N HIS A 165 -10.15 16.73 -10.88
CA HIS A 165 -11.43 16.02 -10.86
C HIS A 165 -11.42 14.65 -11.56
N ALA A 166 -10.25 14.12 -11.93
CA ALA A 166 -10.16 12.77 -12.51
C ALA A 166 -10.79 11.69 -11.60
N GLY A 167 -10.61 11.79 -10.27
CA GLY A 167 -11.21 10.87 -9.30
C GLY A 167 -12.73 10.98 -9.11
N LEU A 168 -13.38 11.98 -9.71
CA LEU A 168 -14.83 12.17 -9.64
C LEU A 168 -15.58 11.58 -10.85
N VAL A 169 -14.87 11.15 -11.90
CA VAL A 169 -15.49 10.59 -13.10
C VAL A 169 -16.30 9.35 -12.74
N GLY A 170 -17.55 9.28 -13.21
CA GLY A 170 -18.51 8.23 -12.87
C GLY A 170 -19.35 8.49 -11.62
N GLN A 171 -19.04 9.52 -10.81
CA GLN A 171 -19.87 9.91 -9.67
C GLN A 171 -21.15 10.63 -10.13
N ALA A 172 -22.25 10.48 -9.39
CA ALA A 172 -23.51 11.17 -9.67
C ALA A 172 -23.34 12.70 -9.61
N LEU A 173 -23.93 13.41 -10.56
CA LEU A 173 -24.03 14.87 -10.53
C LEU A 173 -25.07 15.30 -9.49
N GLU A 174 -24.87 16.45 -8.86
CA GLU A 174 -25.83 17.06 -7.93
C GLU A 174 -25.97 18.55 -8.22
N ILE A 175 -27.21 19.04 -8.17
CA ILE A 175 -27.55 20.47 -8.25
C ILE A 175 -28.00 20.93 -6.86
N ARG A 176 -27.52 22.10 -6.40
CA ARG A 176 -28.05 22.78 -5.21
C ARG A 176 -28.46 24.20 -5.52
N LEU A 177 -29.64 24.59 -5.03
CA LEU A 177 -30.24 25.91 -5.16
C LEU A 177 -30.52 26.44 -3.75
N LEU A 178 -29.78 27.44 -3.31
CA LEU A 178 -29.75 27.87 -1.91
C LEU A 178 -30.08 29.36 -1.77
N GLY A 179 -30.96 29.71 -0.85
CA GLY A 179 -31.08 31.07 -0.32
C GLY A 179 -30.02 31.30 0.75
N LYS A 180 -29.37 32.47 0.74
CA LYS A 180 -28.20 32.76 1.60
C LYS A 180 -28.56 33.35 2.97
N GLY A 181 -29.78 33.84 3.15
CA GLY A 181 -30.16 34.59 4.35
C GLY A 181 -29.39 35.92 4.49
N GLN A 182 -29.06 36.56 3.37
CA GLN A 182 -28.18 37.73 3.34
C GLN A 182 -28.91 39.03 3.71
N SER A 183 -30.24 39.07 3.67
CA SER A 183 -30.99 40.29 4.01
C SER A 183 -30.84 40.69 5.49
N GLY A 184 -30.54 39.72 6.36
CA GLY A 184 -30.55 39.89 7.81
C GLY A 184 -31.97 40.01 8.39
N ASP A 185 -33.01 39.89 7.54
CA ASP A 185 -34.41 39.80 7.93
C ASP A 185 -34.77 38.32 8.15
N THR A 186 -35.47 38.04 9.25
CA THR A 186 -36.02 36.71 9.53
C THR A 186 -37.15 36.30 8.56
N GLN A 187 -37.53 37.18 7.64
CA GLN A 187 -38.56 36.99 6.62
C GLN A 187 -38.02 37.20 5.20
N GLY A 188 -36.71 37.09 4.99
CA GLY A 188 -36.16 37.17 3.64
C GLY A 188 -36.54 35.95 2.78
N GLU A 189 -36.59 36.15 1.47
CA GLU A 189 -37.00 35.14 0.50
C GLU A 189 -36.14 35.15 -0.77
N THR A 190 -36.05 33.99 -1.42
CA THR A 190 -35.47 33.83 -2.76
C THR A 190 -36.17 32.70 -3.50
N GLU A 191 -36.58 32.97 -4.74
CA GLU A 191 -37.27 32.03 -5.61
C GLU A 191 -36.36 31.49 -6.71
N PHE A 192 -36.63 30.26 -7.14
CA PHE A 192 -35.90 29.54 -8.18
C PHE A 192 -36.90 28.92 -9.16
N ASP A 193 -36.57 28.97 -10.45
CA ASP A 193 -37.40 28.37 -11.51
C ASP A 193 -36.57 28.01 -12.76
N ASP A 194 -37.14 27.25 -13.69
CA ASP A 194 -36.58 26.91 -15.01
C ASP A 194 -35.13 26.38 -14.92
N VAL A 195 -34.92 25.34 -14.10
CA VAL A 195 -33.60 24.71 -13.91
C VAL A 195 -33.26 23.89 -15.14
N GLN A 196 -32.15 24.21 -15.81
CA GLN A 196 -31.67 23.46 -16.97
C GLN A 196 -30.20 23.12 -16.81
N LEU A 197 -29.84 21.87 -17.09
CA LEU A 197 -28.45 21.41 -17.15
C LEU A 197 -28.18 20.82 -18.52
N THR A 198 -27.09 21.26 -19.14
CA THR A 198 -26.62 20.69 -20.42
C THR A 198 -25.20 20.17 -20.27
N ALA A 199 -24.87 19.12 -21.00
CA ALA A 199 -23.53 18.55 -21.10
C ALA A 199 -23.08 18.52 -22.56
N THR A 200 -21.82 18.86 -22.80
CA THR A 200 -21.22 18.90 -24.13
C THR A 200 -19.89 18.14 -24.13
N LEU A 201 -19.69 17.27 -25.14
CA LEU A 201 -18.46 16.53 -25.36
C LEU A 201 -17.74 17.10 -26.58
N ALA A 202 -16.59 17.74 -26.36
CA ALA A 202 -15.81 18.35 -27.43
C ALA A 202 -15.14 17.32 -28.36
N ASN A 203 -14.84 16.15 -27.82
CA ASN A 203 -14.24 14.99 -28.49
C ASN A 203 -15.06 13.73 -28.14
N PRO A 204 -14.96 12.62 -28.89
CA PRO A 204 -15.56 11.38 -28.44
C PRO A 204 -14.89 10.90 -27.14
N LEU A 205 -15.55 10.02 -26.40
CA LEU A 205 -15.04 9.42 -25.18
C LEU A 205 -14.97 7.90 -25.37
N ALA A 206 -13.75 7.37 -25.47
CA ALA A 206 -13.53 5.92 -25.48
C ALA A 206 -13.86 5.32 -24.11
N ASN A 207 -14.54 4.18 -24.08
CA ASN A 207 -14.79 3.43 -22.85
C ASN A 207 -14.64 1.92 -23.12
N PRO A 208 -13.62 1.26 -22.58
CA PRO A 208 -13.31 -0.13 -22.86
C PRO A 208 -13.96 -1.09 -21.86
N ALA A 209 -14.89 -0.65 -20.99
CA ALA A 209 -15.71 -1.45 -20.06
C ALA A 209 -14.98 -2.47 -19.14
N GLY A 210 -13.66 -2.38 -19.00
CA GLY A 210 -12.86 -3.21 -18.09
C GLY A 210 -12.95 -2.78 -16.62
N PRO A 211 -12.16 -3.41 -15.71
CA PRO A 211 -11.10 -4.39 -15.99
C PRO A 211 -11.64 -5.78 -16.35
N TYR A 212 -10.90 -6.51 -17.18
CA TYR A 212 -11.21 -7.87 -17.61
C TYR A 212 -10.40 -8.90 -16.81
N SER A 213 -10.98 -10.08 -16.58
CA SER A 213 -10.29 -11.23 -15.98
C SER A 213 -10.50 -12.47 -16.84
N VAL A 214 -9.41 -13.13 -17.21
CA VAL A 214 -9.41 -14.31 -18.08
C VAL A 214 -8.81 -15.48 -17.29
N PRO A 215 -9.62 -16.49 -16.94
CA PRO A 215 -9.11 -17.71 -16.30
C PRO A 215 -8.08 -18.43 -17.16
N HIS A 216 -7.21 -19.23 -16.53
CA HIS A 216 -6.28 -20.09 -17.27
C HIS A 216 -7.05 -20.99 -18.26
N GLY A 217 -6.73 -20.91 -19.55
CA GLY A 217 -7.45 -21.61 -20.63
C GLY A 217 -8.78 -20.97 -21.06
N GLY A 218 -9.17 -19.83 -20.48
CA GLY A 218 -10.38 -19.07 -20.80
C GLY A 218 -10.30 -18.21 -22.07
N SER A 219 -11.20 -17.23 -22.21
CA SER A 219 -11.22 -16.27 -23.32
C SER A 219 -11.63 -14.86 -22.88
N LEU A 220 -11.01 -13.84 -23.48
CA LEU A 220 -11.35 -12.42 -23.34
C LEU A 220 -12.52 -12.06 -24.25
N SER A 221 -13.49 -11.31 -23.71
CA SER A 221 -14.61 -10.72 -24.47
C SER A 221 -14.62 -9.21 -24.26
N LEU A 222 -14.21 -8.46 -25.28
CA LEU A 222 -14.09 -7.00 -25.23
C LEU A 222 -15.44 -6.31 -25.40
N ASN A 223 -15.62 -5.17 -24.73
CA ASN A 223 -16.81 -4.34 -24.83
C ASN A 223 -16.45 -2.83 -24.79
N GLY A 224 -16.65 -2.17 -25.93
CA GLY A 224 -16.51 -0.73 -26.13
C GLY A 224 -17.84 -0.01 -26.36
N SER A 225 -18.98 -0.69 -26.18
CA SER A 225 -20.29 -0.20 -26.61
C SER A 225 -20.81 1.00 -25.84
N THR A 226 -20.23 1.30 -24.68
CA THR A 226 -20.56 2.46 -23.85
C THR A 226 -19.73 3.71 -24.18
N SER A 227 -18.90 3.65 -25.22
CA SER A 227 -18.19 4.82 -25.74
C SER A 227 -19.17 5.87 -26.28
N LEU A 228 -18.87 7.15 -26.13
CA LEU A 228 -19.73 8.27 -26.53
C LEU A 228 -19.12 9.09 -27.68
N PRO A 229 -19.90 9.56 -28.66
CA PRO A 229 -19.40 10.45 -29.70
C PRO A 229 -19.25 11.90 -29.20
N SER A 230 -18.55 12.75 -29.97
CA SER A 230 -18.64 14.20 -29.75
C SER A 230 -20.08 14.70 -29.94
N GLU A 231 -20.35 15.90 -29.43
CA GLU A 231 -21.65 16.55 -29.56
C GLU A 231 -22.15 16.60 -31.03
N GLY A 232 -23.36 16.09 -31.23
CA GLY A 232 -24.01 16.03 -32.54
C GLY A 232 -23.41 15.02 -33.53
N GLN A 233 -22.50 14.15 -33.09
CA GLN A 233 -21.84 13.12 -33.91
C GLN A 233 -22.29 11.70 -33.54
N THR A 234 -21.86 10.71 -34.34
CA THR A 234 -21.99 9.26 -34.04
C THR A 234 -20.63 8.60 -34.10
N ILE A 235 -20.38 7.53 -33.33
CA ILE A 235 -19.11 6.78 -33.44
C ILE A 235 -19.06 6.04 -34.78
N SER A 236 -17.99 6.27 -35.54
CA SER A 236 -17.73 5.62 -36.83
C SER A 236 -16.83 4.39 -36.71
N THR A 237 -15.86 4.36 -35.78
CA THR A 237 -14.95 3.21 -35.60
C THR A 237 -14.57 2.98 -34.14
N TRP A 238 -14.26 1.70 -33.84
CA TRP A 238 -13.60 1.23 -32.62
C TRP A 238 -12.41 0.39 -33.07
N GLU A 239 -11.23 0.68 -32.53
CA GLU A 239 -9.97 0.02 -32.82
C GLU A 239 -9.33 -0.36 -31.48
N TRP A 240 -8.99 -1.64 -31.32
CA TRP A 240 -8.38 -2.16 -30.09
C TRP A 240 -6.91 -2.44 -30.32
N ASP A 241 -6.09 -2.00 -29.38
CA ASP A 241 -4.66 -2.30 -29.25
C ASP A 241 -4.50 -3.21 -28.04
N LEU A 242 -4.04 -4.44 -28.27
CA LEU A 242 -3.96 -5.51 -27.27
C LEU A 242 -2.54 -5.79 -26.78
N ASP A 243 -1.52 -5.48 -27.56
CA ASP A 243 -0.12 -5.67 -27.16
C ASP A 243 0.51 -4.38 -26.59
N ASN A 244 -0.26 -3.29 -26.58
CA ASN A 244 0.07 -1.99 -26.02
C ASN A 244 1.23 -1.29 -26.75
N ASP A 245 1.42 -1.59 -28.03
CA ASP A 245 2.46 -0.95 -28.85
C ASP A 245 2.08 0.45 -29.35
N GLY A 246 0.77 0.79 -29.35
CA GLY A 246 0.22 2.07 -29.77
C GLY A 246 -0.16 2.18 -31.25
N ASP A 247 0.04 1.14 -32.06
CA ASP A 247 -0.15 1.17 -33.52
C ASP A 247 -1.55 0.68 -33.98
N PHE A 248 -2.37 0.07 -33.11
CA PHE A 248 -3.76 -0.35 -33.38
C PHE A 248 -3.93 -1.16 -34.69
N ASP A 249 -2.94 -1.97 -35.03
CA ASP A 249 -2.85 -2.68 -36.31
C ASP A 249 -3.36 -4.14 -36.24
N GLU A 250 -3.80 -4.59 -35.06
CA GLU A 250 -4.26 -5.96 -34.77
C GLU A 250 -5.56 -6.34 -35.50
N ALA A 251 -6.14 -5.40 -36.25
CA ALA A 251 -7.37 -5.54 -37.02
C ALA A 251 -8.58 -5.96 -36.17
N ILE A 252 -8.52 -5.76 -34.84
CA ILE A 252 -9.62 -6.00 -33.91
C ILE A 252 -10.50 -4.75 -33.89
N THR A 253 -11.64 -4.83 -34.58
CA THR A 253 -12.53 -3.67 -34.79
C THR A 253 -13.95 -3.93 -34.29
N GLY A 254 -14.63 -2.85 -33.93
CA GLY A 254 -16.01 -2.85 -33.46
C GLY A 254 -16.15 -2.78 -31.94
N ALA A 255 -17.36 -2.40 -31.50
CA ALA A 255 -17.66 -2.24 -30.08
C ALA A 255 -17.61 -3.59 -29.31
N MET A 256 -17.98 -4.70 -29.94
CA MET A 256 -17.96 -6.03 -29.32
C MET A 256 -17.37 -7.04 -30.32
N PRO A 257 -16.03 -7.08 -30.47
CA PRO A 257 -15.36 -8.01 -31.38
C PRO A 257 -15.51 -9.47 -30.88
N ALA A 258 -15.09 -10.44 -31.71
CA ALA A 258 -15.11 -11.85 -31.34
C ALA A 258 -14.21 -12.15 -30.14
N SER A 259 -14.55 -13.17 -29.35
CA SER A 259 -13.77 -13.55 -28.17
C SER A 259 -12.38 -14.10 -28.54
N ILE A 260 -11.41 -13.83 -27.67
CA ILE A 260 -10.00 -14.11 -27.92
C ILE A 260 -9.49 -15.08 -26.84
N THR A 261 -8.95 -16.22 -27.22
CA THR A 261 -8.53 -17.25 -26.25
C THR A 261 -7.28 -16.82 -25.47
N ALA A 262 -7.17 -17.26 -24.21
CA ALA A 262 -5.99 -16.97 -23.38
C ALA A 262 -4.68 -17.42 -24.04
N ALA A 263 -4.69 -18.52 -24.79
CA ALA A 263 -3.54 -18.98 -25.55
C ALA A 263 -3.15 -18.00 -26.66
N HIS A 264 -4.13 -17.46 -27.40
CA HIS A 264 -3.88 -16.47 -28.44
C HIS A 264 -3.39 -15.14 -27.85
N LEU A 265 -3.96 -14.70 -26.72
CA LEU A 265 -3.50 -13.52 -25.98
C LEU A 265 -2.02 -13.62 -25.60
N GLN A 266 -1.58 -14.77 -25.10
CA GLN A 266 -0.18 -14.98 -24.70
C GLN A 266 0.76 -15.17 -25.90
N THR A 267 0.34 -15.89 -26.94
CA THR A 267 1.24 -16.27 -28.06
C THR A 267 1.32 -15.23 -29.17
N THR A 268 0.28 -14.42 -29.35
CA THR A 268 0.18 -13.45 -30.45
C THR A 268 0.39 -12.02 -29.96
N TYR A 269 -0.23 -11.65 -28.83
CA TYR A 269 -0.14 -10.30 -28.25
C TYR A 269 0.80 -10.23 -27.04
N ASN A 270 1.60 -11.28 -26.80
CA ASN A 270 2.60 -11.37 -25.74
C ASN A 270 2.10 -10.99 -24.33
N MET A 271 0.79 -11.19 -24.06
CA MET A 271 0.23 -10.94 -22.73
C MET A 271 0.84 -11.91 -21.71
N MET A 272 1.19 -11.40 -20.54
CA MET A 272 1.74 -12.17 -19.43
C MET A 272 0.64 -12.59 -18.45
N LEU A 273 0.92 -13.61 -17.63
CA LEU A 273 0.10 -13.86 -16.44
C LEU A 273 0.12 -12.62 -15.53
N GLY A 274 -1.03 -12.29 -14.93
CA GLY A 274 -1.23 -11.02 -14.24
C GLY A 274 -1.84 -9.95 -15.13
N ALA A 275 -1.73 -8.69 -14.72
CA ALA A 275 -2.37 -7.55 -15.38
C ALA A 275 -1.61 -7.11 -16.63
N ASN A 276 -2.34 -6.95 -17.74
CA ASN A 276 -1.85 -6.44 -19.02
C ASN A 276 -2.66 -5.20 -19.40
N THR A 277 -1.99 -4.17 -19.92
CA THR A 277 -2.65 -2.95 -20.42
C THR A 277 -3.13 -3.18 -21.84
N ILE A 278 -4.33 -2.70 -22.15
CA ILE A 278 -4.88 -2.64 -23.51
C ILE A 278 -5.38 -1.22 -23.78
N LYS A 279 -5.57 -0.86 -25.05
CA LYS A 279 -6.12 0.45 -25.42
C LYS A 279 -7.31 0.31 -26.37
N LEU A 280 -8.24 1.24 -26.24
CA LEU A 280 -9.35 1.42 -27.18
C LEU A 280 -9.28 2.82 -27.76
N ARG A 281 -9.22 2.91 -29.09
CA ARG A 281 -9.40 4.13 -29.86
C ARG A 281 -10.78 4.15 -30.50
N VAL A 282 -11.50 5.24 -30.32
CA VAL A 282 -12.77 5.50 -31.01
C VAL A 282 -12.66 6.72 -31.91
N THR A 283 -13.28 6.66 -33.08
CA THR A 283 -13.41 7.80 -34.00
C THR A 283 -14.87 8.10 -34.24
N ASP A 284 -15.26 9.38 -34.24
CA ASP A 284 -16.63 9.79 -34.57
C ASP A 284 -16.81 10.26 -36.03
N SER A 285 -18.05 10.53 -36.41
CA SER A 285 -18.44 10.98 -37.75
C SER A 285 -17.85 12.33 -38.18
N SER A 286 -17.24 13.08 -37.24
CA SER A 286 -16.47 14.29 -37.53
C SER A 286 -14.97 14.05 -37.65
N ALA A 287 -14.54 12.77 -37.65
CA ALA A 287 -13.16 12.33 -37.66
C ALA A 287 -12.34 12.77 -36.43
N LYS A 288 -13.01 13.09 -35.31
CA LYS A 288 -12.33 13.27 -34.03
C LYS A 288 -12.10 11.91 -33.39
N THR A 289 -10.97 11.78 -32.70
CA THR A 289 -10.55 10.52 -32.07
C THR A 289 -10.36 10.70 -30.58
N SER A 290 -10.57 9.63 -29.82
CA SER A 290 -10.20 9.53 -28.41
C SER A 290 -9.68 8.15 -28.12
N THR A 291 -8.66 8.07 -27.27
CA THR A 291 -8.00 6.83 -26.87
C THR A 291 -8.03 6.74 -25.36
N THR A 292 -8.38 5.57 -24.84
CA THR A 292 -8.29 5.30 -23.40
C THR A 292 -7.75 3.90 -23.14
N GLU A 293 -7.17 3.72 -21.95
CA GLU A 293 -6.60 2.45 -21.50
C GLU A 293 -7.64 1.58 -20.79
N GLY A 294 -7.45 0.26 -20.86
CA GLY A 294 -8.13 -0.77 -20.08
C GLY A 294 -7.13 -1.81 -19.59
N THR A 295 -7.59 -2.76 -18.77
CA THR A 295 -6.74 -3.80 -18.19
C THR A 295 -7.33 -5.18 -18.40
N VAL A 296 -6.50 -6.16 -18.77
CA VAL A 296 -6.82 -7.58 -18.86
C VAL A 296 -5.91 -8.37 -17.91
N THR A 297 -6.50 -9.05 -16.94
CA THR A 297 -5.77 -9.92 -16.01
C THR A 297 -5.86 -11.37 -16.45
N LEU A 298 -4.73 -11.99 -16.81
CA LEU A 298 -4.65 -13.43 -17.08
C LEU A 298 -4.35 -14.19 -15.77
N LEU A 299 -5.21 -15.12 -15.38
CA LEU A 299 -5.07 -15.85 -14.11
C LEU A 299 -4.11 -17.05 -14.22
N SER A 300 -3.30 -17.26 -13.18
CA SER A 300 -2.41 -18.42 -13.05
C SER A 300 -3.16 -19.73 -12.76
N PRO A 301 -2.62 -20.91 -13.13
CA PRO A 301 -3.14 -22.20 -12.69
C PRO A 301 -2.92 -22.44 -11.18
N VAL A 302 -3.68 -23.34 -10.55
CA VAL A 302 -3.70 -23.59 -9.08
C VAL A 302 -3.28 -25.02 -8.76
N SER A 303 -2.46 -25.22 -7.72
CA SER A 303 -2.02 -26.54 -7.23
C SER A 303 -3.17 -27.29 -6.54
N THR A 304 -3.20 -28.62 -6.63
CA THR A 304 -4.31 -29.43 -6.07
C THR A 304 -3.84 -30.65 -5.31
N PHE A 305 -4.57 -31.02 -4.26
CA PHE A 305 -4.42 -32.31 -3.58
C PHE A 305 -5.62 -33.20 -3.92
N SER A 306 -5.36 -34.46 -4.25
CA SER A 306 -6.41 -35.48 -4.41
C SER A 306 -6.04 -36.75 -3.65
N SER A 307 -7.06 -37.56 -3.35
CA SER A 307 -6.85 -38.88 -2.75
C SER A 307 -7.55 -39.96 -3.56
N SER A 308 -6.95 -41.14 -3.63
CA SER A 308 -7.43 -42.29 -4.40
C SER A 308 -7.31 -43.57 -3.60
N ALA A 309 -8.27 -44.48 -3.76
CA ALA A 309 -8.19 -45.86 -3.27
C ALA A 309 -7.36 -46.78 -4.19
N LEU A 310 -7.07 -46.33 -5.40
CA LEU A 310 -6.25 -47.03 -6.38
C LEU A 310 -4.85 -46.43 -6.43
N ARG A 311 -3.86 -47.31 -6.49
CA ARG A 311 -2.48 -46.98 -6.79
C ARG A 311 -2.39 -46.28 -8.15
N PRO A 312 -1.68 -45.14 -8.28
CA PRO A 312 -1.44 -44.52 -9.59
C PRO A 312 -0.73 -45.47 -10.55
N THR A 313 -0.92 -45.26 -11.85
CA THR A 313 -0.15 -45.95 -12.88
C THR A 313 1.29 -45.46 -12.88
N PHE A 314 2.24 -46.39 -12.96
CA PHE A 314 3.66 -46.08 -13.06
C PHE A 314 4.11 -46.30 -14.50
N ASP A 315 4.87 -45.35 -15.02
CA ASP A 315 5.63 -45.55 -16.26
C ASP A 315 7.14 -45.72 -15.96
N ALA A 316 7.93 -45.86 -17.02
CA ALA A 316 9.38 -46.07 -16.88
C ALA A 316 10.16 -44.77 -16.59
N THR A 317 9.49 -43.61 -16.62
CA THR A 317 10.08 -42.28 -16.40
C THR A 317 9.88 -41.79 -14.97
N ASP A 318 8.88 -42.32 -14.28
CA ASP A 318 8.61 -42.11 -12.86
C ASP A 318 9.75 -42.54 -11.92
N ILE A 319 9.89 -41.82 -10.80
CA ILE A 319 10.76 -42.21 -9.69
C ILE A 319 9.90 -42.82 -8.57
N GLY A 320 10.10 -44.11 -8.28
CA GLY A 320 9.42 -44.79 -7.18
C GLY A 320 10.28 -45.86 -6.49
N TYR A 321 10.09 -46.06 -5.18
CA TYR A 321 10.67 -47.19 -4.45
C TYR A 321 9.69 -48.37 -4.44
N PHE A 322 10.13 -49.55 -4.88
CA PHE A 322 9.39 -50.81 -4.73
C PHE A 322 10.30 -51.92 -4.18
N ASN A 323 9.67 -52.78 -3.37
CA ASN A 323 10.14 -53.96 -2.63
C ASN A 323 11.50 -54.59 -3.01
N ALA A 324 12.23 -55.02 -1.97
CA ALA A 324 13.51 -55.70 -2.04
C ALA A 324 13.47 -56.98 -2.92
N GLY A 325 13.83 -56.87 -4.20
CA GLY A 325 13.96 -58.05 -5.06
C GLY A 325 14.33 -57.81 -6.52
N THR A 326 14.07 -56.60 -7.06
CA THR A 326 14.43 -56.26 -8.44
C THR A 326 15.01 -54.84 -8.48
N PRO A 327 16.27 -54.65 -8.94
CA PRO A 327 16.81 -53.31 -9.16
C PRO A 327 15.95 -52.61 -10.22
N SER A 328 15.36 -51.45 -9.90
CA SER A 328 14.80 -50.62 -10.96
C SER A 328 15.95 -50.13 -11.83
N THR A 329 15.76 -50.17 -13.15
CA THR A 329 16.67 -49.57 -14.13
C THR A 329 16.47 -48.05 -14.25
N ALA A 330 15.82 -47.43 -13.26
CA ALA A 330 15.45 -46.02 -13.26
C ALA A 330 16.66 -45.10 -12.95
N PRO A 331 16.63 -43.83 -13.39
CA PRO A 331 17.70 -42.88 -13.12
C PRO A 331 17.79 -42.55 -11.62
N GLY A 332 18.94 -42.84 -10.99
CA GLY A 332 19.31 -42.26 -9.69
C GLY A 332 19.56 -43.26 -8.56
N GLN A 333 20.61 -43.02 -7.77
CA GLN A 333 20.77 -43.62 -6.45
C GLN A 333 20.02 -42.78 -5.41
N ASP A 334 19.08 -43.41 -4.70
CA ASP A 334 18.26 -42.81 -3.65
C ASP A 334 19.08 -42.54 -2.37
N LYS A 335 19.14 -41.28 -1.93
CA LYS A 335 19.65 -40.90 -0.60
C LYS A 335 18.73 -39.87 0.04
N TRP A 336 18.17 -40.25 1.19
CA TRP A 336 17.49 -39.36 2.12
C TRP A 336 18.50 -38.49 2.87
N PHE A 337 18.17 -37.22 3.12
CA PHE A 337 19.03 -36.32 3.89
C PHE A 337 19.18 -36.76 5.34
N TYR A 338 20.37 -36.55 5.90
CA TYR A 338 20.56 -36.47 7.36
C TYR A 338 19.83 -35.23 7.89
N GLU A 339 19.23 -35.33 9.08
CA GLU A 339 18.80 -34.15 9.85
C GLU A 339 20.04 -33.33 10.26
N ASN A 340 20.50 -32.42 9.38
CA ASN A 340 21.42 -31.37 9.80
C ASN A 340 20.59 -30.30 10.52
N SER A 341 20.85 -30.12 11.82
CA SER A 341 20.12 -29.24 12.75
C SER A 341 20.30 -27.72 12.51
N GLY A 342 20.72 -27.31 11.32
CA GLY A 342 20.85 -25.90 10.96
C GLY A 342 19.53 -25.31 10.47
N ALA A 343 19.13 -24.15 11.01
CA ALA A 343 17.98 -23.40 10.48
C ALA A 343 18.18 -23.07 8.99
N GLY A 344 17.17 -23.37 8.16
CA GLY A 344 17.19 -23.09 6.71
C GLY A 344 17.69 -24.21 5.80
N GLN A 345 18.11 -25.36 6.33
CA GLN A 345 18.52 -26.51 5.51
C GLN A 345 17.30 -27.29 4.94
N PRO A 346 17.40 -27.87 3.73
CA PRO A 346 16.33 -28.68 3.11
C PRO A 346 16.11 -30.01 3.88
N LYS A 347 14.87 -30.51 3.85
CA LYS A 347 14.39 -31.66 4.64
C LYS A 347 13.59 -32.62 3.73
N GLY A 348 14.29 -33.27 2.79
CA GLY A 348 13.66 -33.94 1.63
C GLY A 348 14.35 -35.20 1.06
N GLN A 349 13.99 -35.55 -0.19
CA GLN A 349 14.62 -36.63 -0.99
C GLN A 349 15.47 -36.04 -2.12
N THR A 350 16.63 -36.64 -2.41
CA THR A 350 17.42 -36.30 -3.62
C THR A 350 17.31 -37.36 -4.68
N PHE A 351 17.34 -36.93 -5.95
CA PHE A 351 17.40 -37.83 -7.10
C PHE A 351 18.28 -37.23 -8.19
N THR A 352 18.88 -38.11 -9.00
CA THR A 352 19.72 -37.71 -10.13
C THR A 352 19.00 -38.05 -11.41
N ILE A 353 18.87 -37.07 -12.30
CA ILE A 353 18.31 -37.28 -13.63
C ILE A 353 19.42 -37.29 -14.67
N THR A 354 19.24 -38.09 -15.73
CA THR A 354 20.18 -38.22 -16.86
C THR A 354 19.55 -37.81 -18.19
N GLN A 355 18.32 -37.29 -18.15
CA GLN A 355 17.60 -36.70 -19.26
C GLN A 355 16.66 -35.62 -18.71
N ASN A 356 16.20 -34.70 -19.56
CA ASN A 356 15.21 -33.69 -19.16
C ASN A 356 13.89 -34.39 -18.81
N LEU A 357 13.27 -34.00 -17.70
CA LEU A 357 12.00 -34.57 -17.23
C LEU A 357 11.06 -33.44 -16.78
N LEU A 358 9.75 -33.66 -16.90
CA LEU A 358 8.71 -32.80 -16.33
C LEU A 358 8.17 -33.46 -15.08
N MET A 359 8.40 -32.87 -13.91
CA MET A 359 7.78 -33.32 -12.67
C MET A 359 6.36 -32.76 -12.59
N LYS A 360 5.36 -33.63 -12.46
CA LYS A 360 3.93 -33.22 -12.50
C LYS A 360 3.26 -33.32 -11.15
N ALA A 361 3.56 -34.39 -10.42
CA ALA A 361 2.88 -34.69 -9.17
C ALA A 361 3.76 -35.54 -8.25
N VAL A 362 3.39 -35.57 -6.98
CA VAL A 362 3.97 -36.48 -6.00
C VAL A 362 2.86 -37.27 -5.35
N THR A 363 2.97 -38.58 -5.42
CA THR A 363 2.03 -39.52 -4.80
C THR A 363 2.69 -40.29 -3.66
N TYR A 364 1.99 -40.43 -2.55
CA TYR A 364 2.44 -41.20 -1.40
C TYR A 364 1.31 -42.04 -0.81
N ARG A 365 1.68 -43.20 -0.26
CA ARG A 365 0.73 -44.12 0.37
C ARG A 365 0.32 -43.61 1.75
N LEU A 366 -0.98 -43.51 1.96
CA LEU A 366 -1.65 -43.10 3.19
C LEU A 366 -2.18 -44.32 3.94
N ARG A 367 -1.78 -44.48 5.21
CA ARG A 367 -2.40 -45.40 6.17
C ARG A 367 -2.54 -44.70 7.52
N SER A 368 -3.71 -44.11 7.79
CA SER A 368 -4.00 -43.50 9.10
C SER A 368 -5.35 -43.99 9.61
N THR A 369 -5.37 -44.45 10.86
CA THR A 369 -6.59 -44.79 11.61
C THR A 369 -7.23 -43.58 12.30
N LYS A 370 -6.62 -42.39 12.15
CA LYS A 370 -7.07 -41.14 12.76
C LYS A 370 -7.24 -40.05 11.70
N LYS A 371 -8.30 -39.25 11.80
CA LYS A 371 -8.57 -38.10 10.92
C LYS A 371 -7.58 -36.98 11.21
N ALA A 372 -6.68 -36.69 10.27
CA ALA A 372 -5.76 -35.55 10.39
C ALA A 372 -6.52 -34.21 10.26
N PRO A 373 -6.10 -33.13 10.95
CA PRO A 373 -6.61 -31.79 10.67
C PRO A 373 -6.21 -31.32 9.27
N VAL A 374 -6.92 -30.31 8.74
CA VAL A 374 -6.53 -29.64 7.50
C VAL A 374 -5.20 -28.96 7.73
N ASN A 375 -4.21 -29.30 6.93
CA ASN A 375 -2.82 -28.85 7.09
C ASN A 375 -2.32 -28.20 5.81
N THR A 376 -1.57 -27.11 5.94
CA THR A 376 -0.89 -26.46 4.82
C THR A 376 0.58 -26.87 4.81
N TYR A 377 1.04 -27.40 3.67
CA TYR A 377 2.43 -27.78 3.43
C TYR A 377 3.03 -26.86 2.37
N LEU A 378 4.27 -26.44 2.58
CA LEU A 378 5.13 -25.83 1.58
C LEU A 378 5.96 -26.93 0.94
N VAL A 379 5.77 -27.12 -0.36
CA VAL A 379 6.53 -28.05 -1.18
C VAL A 379 7.54 -27.26 -1.99
N ARG A 380 8.81 -27.67 -1.96
CA ARG A 380 9.92 -27.04 -2.66
C ARG A 380 10.63 -28.07 -3.54
N ILE A 381 10.89 -27.72 -4.78
CA ILE A 381 11.69 -28.51 -5.73
C ILE A 381 12.89 -27.65 -6.09
N GLY A 382 14.08 -28.22 -6.11
CA GLY A 382 15.30 -27.47 -6.37
C GLY A 382 16.48 -28.32 -6.74
N THR A 383 17.58 -27.72 -7.19
CA THR A 383 18.85 -28.44 -7.31
C THR A 383 19.54 -28.56 -5.96
N PHE A 384 20.36 -29.59 -5.85
CA PHE A 384 21.13 -29.85 -4.65
C PHE A 384 22.61 -30.03 -4.99
N ASP A 385 23.46 -29.23 -4.34
CA ASP A 385 24.90 -29.39 -4.42
C ASP A 385 25.42 -30.24 -3.24
N PRO A 386 25.84 -31.50 -3.50
CA PRO A 386 26.34 -32.38 -2.45
C PRO A 386 27.70 -31.94 -1.88
N ALA A 387 28.46 -31.09 -2.57
CA ALA A 387 29.76 -30.61 -2.10
C ALA A 387 29.61 -29.53 -1.01
N THR A 388 28.61 -28.66 -1.14
CA THR A 388 28.35 -27.54 -0.23
C THR A 388 27.13 -27.75 0.67
N ASN A 389 26.37 -28.82 0.45
CA ASN A 389 25.08 -29.09 1.09
C ASN A 389 24.04 -27.97 0.86
N ALA A 390 24.15 -27.24 -0.25
CA ALA A 390 23.27 -26.14 -0.60
C ALA A 390 22.06 -26.62 -1.42
N PHE A 391 20.88 -26.12 -1.09
CA PHE A 391 19.65 -26.31 -1.86
C PHE A 391 19.28 -25.01 -2.56
N TYR A 392 19.09 -25.09 -3.87
CA TYR A 392 18.70 -23.97 -4.70
C TYR A 392 17.30 -24.24 -5.23
N GLN A 393 16.31 -23.54 -4.68
CA GLN A 393 14.91 -23.71 -5.03
C GLN A 393 14.65 -23.28 -6.48
N LEU A 394 13.98 -24.15 -7.23
CA LEU A 394 13.49 -23.91 -8.59
C LEU A 394 12.00 -23.65 -8.62
N HIS A 395 11.26 -24.39 -7.79
CA HIS A 395 9.82 -24.25 -7.66
C HIS A 395 9.44 -24.34 -6.19
N SER A 396 8.42 -23.60 -5.81
CA SER A 396 7.74 -23.83 -4.54
C SER A 396 6.28 -23.51 -4.65
N GLU A 397 5.45 -24.30 -3.99
CA GLU A 397 4.03 -24.05 -3.90
C GLU A 397 3.46 -24.65 -2.63
N THR A 398 2.35 -24.08 -2.18
CA THR A 398 1.65 -24.56 -1.00
C THR A 398 0.54 -25.51 -1.38
N PHE A 399 0.39 -26.57 -0.61
CA PHE A 399 -0.71 -27.52 -0.71
C PHE A 399 -1.51 -27.53 0.57
N THR A 400 -2.81 -27.33 0.45
CA THR A 400 -3.75 -27.60 1.54
C THR A 400 -4.17 -29.05 1.45
N GLN A 401 -3.76 -29.86 2.43
CA GLN A 401 -4.22 -31.23 2.56
C GLN A 401 -5.50 -31.24 3.41
N GLU A 402 -6.62 -31.58 2.79
CA GLU A 402 -7.87 -31.78 3.51
C GLU A 402 -7.82 -33.03 4.41
N SER A 403 -8.66 -33.03 5.45
CA SER A 403 -8.67 -34.08 6.47
C SER A 403 -8.96 -35.47 5.88
N TYR A 404 -7.97 -36.36 5.89
CA TYR A 404 -8.12 -37.71 5.35
C TYR A 404 -8.40 -38.75 6.46
N TRP A 405 -9.38 -39.62 6.23
CA TRP A 405 -9.75 -40.74 7.12
C TRP A 405 -9.96 -42.01 6.31
N ASN A 406 -9.19 -43.07 6.59
CA ASN A 406 -9.44 -44.42 6.08
C ASN A 406 -10.05 -45.27 7.21
N PRO A 407 -11.36 -45.58 7.18
CA PRO A 407 -12.06 -46.26 8.27
C PRO A 407 -11.67 -47.73 8.44
N ASP A 408 -11.17 -48.38 7.38
CA ASP A 408 -11.17 -49.84 7.29
C ASP A 408 -9.81 -50.48 7.66
N ASN A 409 -8.70 -49.74 7.64
CA ASN A 409 -7.33 -50.22 7.89
C ASN A 409 -6.95 -51.50 7.09
N THR A 410 -7.67 -51.77 6.00
CA THR A 410 -7.53 -52.99 5.19
C THR A 410 -7.15 -52.68 3.74
N ASN A 411 -7.46 -51.48 3.24
CA ASN A 411 -7.10 -51.04 1.90
C ASN A 411 -6.08 -49.89 1.93
N ASP A 412 -5.18 -49.88 0.95
CA ASP A 412 -4.24 -48.79 0.76
C ASP A 412 -4.89 -47.59 0.10
N SER A 413 -4.59 -46.40 0.60
CA SER A 413 -4.98 -45.15 -0.01
C SER A 413 -3.75 -44.38 -0.48
N TYR A 414 -3.92 -43.51 -1.46
CA TYR A 414 -2.84 -42.73 -2.05
C TYR A 414 -3.24 -41.25 -2.06
N GLY A 415 -2.36 -40.39 -1.53
CA GLY A 415 -2.49 -38.94 -1.62
C GLY A 415 -1.60 -38.42 -2.74
N THR A 416 -2.15 -37.60 -3.63
CA THR A 416 -1.43 -37.02 -4.78
C THR A 416 -1.45 -35.51 -4.70
N TRP A 417 -0.28 -34.90 -4.61
CA TRP A 417 -0.08 -33.47 -4.82
C TRP A 417 0.23 -33.22 -6.29
N THR A 418 -0.69 -32.59 -7.00
CA THR A 418 -0.53 -32.22 -8.41
C THR A 418 -0.10 -30.78 -8.49
N LEU A 419 1.06 -30.54 -9.12
CA LEU A 419 1.63 -29.21 -9.19
C LEU A 419 0.75 -28.25 -10.00
N ALA A 420 0.74 -26.96 -9.65
CA ALA A 420 -0.04 -25.95 -10.37
C ALA A 420 0.34 -25.90 -11.86
N ALA A 421 1.64 -26.06 -12.13
CA ALA A 421 2.20 -26.33 -13.43
C ALA A 421 3.31 -27.39 -13.29
N PRO A 422 3.48 -28.31 -14.25
CA PRO A 422 4.62 -29.22 -14.23
C PRO A 422 5.95 -28.46 -14.19
N VAL A 423 6.89 -28.95 -13.39
CA VAL A 423 8.22 -28.35 -13.21
C VAL A 423 9.21 -29.04 -14.12
N THR A 424 9.83 -28.26 -15.02
CA THR A 424 10.90 -28.76 -15.89
C THR A 424 12.18 -28.98 -15.09
N LEU A 425 12.71 -30.19 -15.16
CA LEU A 425 13.96 -30.60 -14.55
C LEU A 425 14.97 -30.91 -15.67
N PRO A 426 15.78 -29.95 -16.09
CA PRO A 426 16.77 -30.18 -17.14
C PRO A 426 18.03 -30.90 -16.61
N VAL A 427 18.70 -31.67 -17.46
CA VAL A 427 20.08 -32.12 -17.17
C VAL A 427 21.06 -30.99 -17.40
N ASN A 428 22.13 -30.96 -16.60
CA ASN A 428 23.27 -30.11 -16.92
C ASN A 428 23.96 -30.68 -18.18
N PRO A 429 24.00 -29.96 -19.31
CA PRO A 429 24.55 -30.49 -20.55
C PRO A 429 26.06 -30.70 -20.53
N ALA A 430 26.78 -29.98 -19.66
CA ALA A 430 28.22 -30.13 -19.51
C ALA A 430 28.59 -31.46 -18.82
N THR A 431 27.73 -31.95 -17.92
CA THR A 431 27.95 -33.19 -17.15
C THR A 431 27.05 -34.35 -17.58
N GLY A 432 26.03 -34.10 -18.40
CA GLY A 432 25.02 -35.08 -18.82
C GLY A 432 24.09 -35.57 -17.69
N SER A 433 24.13 -34.92 -16.52
CA SER A 433 23.30 -35.28 -15.35
C SER A 433 23.16 -34.11 -14.39
N ALA A 434 22.07 -34.07 -13.63
CA ALA A 434 21.83 -33.07 -12.59
C ALA A 434 21.18 -33.70 -11.35
N ILE A 435 21.49 -33.16 -10.17
CA ILE A 435 20.96 -33.61 -8.88
C ILE A 435 19.88 -32.63 -8.42
N TYR A 436 18.69 -33.18 -8.19
CA TYR A 436 17.53 -32.45 -7.69
C TYR A 436 17.15 -32.94 -6.29
N ALA A 437 16.43 -32.08 -5.58
CA ALA A 437 15.83 -32.37 -4.29
C ALA A 437 14.35 -31.95 -4.27
N TYR A 438 13.56 -32.77 -3.59
CA TYR A 438 12.16 -32.53 -3.26
C TYR A 438 12.03 -32.39 -1.75
N ASP A 439 11.56 -31.24 -1.28
CA ASP A 439 11.50 -30.85 0.13
C ASP A 439 10.08 -30.44 0.53
N VAL A 440 9.66 -30.85 1.74
CA VAL A 440 8.29 -30.63 2.23
C VAL A 440 8.35 -30.10 3.65
N THR A 441 7.77 -28.93 3.87
CA THR A 441 7.76 -28.26 5.17
C THR A 441 6.34 -27.92 5.60
N PHE A 442 6.02 -28.05 6.88
CA PHE A 442 4.72 -27.65 7.44
C PHE A 442 4.66 -26.13 7.65
N VAL A 443 3.54 -25.49 7.28
CA VAL A 443 3.33 -24.03 7.41
C VAL A 443 2.28 -23.78 8.50
N GLY A 444 2.72 -23.61 9.75
CA GLY A 444 1.85 -23.18 10.86
C GLY A 444 2.40 -23.48 12.27
N PRO A 445 1.88 -22.82 13.33
CA PRO A 445 2.17 -23.19 14.71
C PRO A 445 1.40 -24.47 15.07
N SER A 446 2.11 -25.56 15.38
CA SER A 446 1.45 -26.80 15.84
C SER A 446 0.87 -26.60 17.24
N ASN A 447 -0.46 -26.49 17.37
CA ASN A 447 -1.16 -26.39 18.66
C ASN A 447 -1.93 -27.66 19.05
N THR A 448 -1.70 -28.78 18.36
CA THR A 448 -2.40 -30.05 18.64
C THR A 448 -1.42 -31.18 18.91
N ASP A 449 -1.85 -32.13 19.74
CA ASP A 449 -1.17 -33.38 20.12
C ASP A 449 -0.85 -34.33 18.94
N TRP A 450 -0.92 -33.84 17.70
CA TRP A 450 -0.59 -34.56 16.48
C TRP A 450 0.89 -34.47 16.18
N GLN A 451 1.70 -35.17 16.97
CA GLN A 451 3.07 -35.51 16.58
C GLN A 451 3.03 -36.67 15.58
N GLY A 452 2.94 -36.34 14.29
CA GLY A 452 3.04 -37.27 13.18
C GLY A 452 1.68 -37.69 12.63
N GLY A 453 1.22 -37.00 11.58
CA GLY A 453 0.04 -37.39 10.82
C GLY A 453 0.18 -36.96 9.37
N GLY A 454 0.43 -37.92 8.47
CA GLY A 454 0.13 -37.77 7.04
C GLY A 454 1.22 -38.16 6.05
N ILE A 455 2.51 -37.97 6.35
CA ILE A 455 3.63 -38.28 5.43
C ILE A 455 4.54 -39.33 6.10
N PRO A 456 5.15 -40.31 5.39
CA PRO A 456 6.05 -41.28 6.02
C PRO A 456 7.35 -40.63 6.56
N TYR A 457 7.35 -40.22 7.84
CA TYR A 457 8.43 -40.03 8.86
C TYR A 457 9.90 -39.63 8.48
N PRO A 458 10.69 -38.98 9.38
CA PRO A 458 10.39 -38.01 10.47
C PRO A 458 11.13 -36.66 10.27
N LEU A 459 10.67 -35.59 10.92
CA LEU A 459 11.51 -34.44 11.26
C LEU A 459 11.39 -34.19 12.76
N PHE A 460 12.47 -34.44 13.49
CA PHE A 460 12.54 -34.10 14.91
C PHE A 460 12.72 -32.58 15.11
N GLU A 461 12.07 -32.10 16.17
CA GLU A 461 12.24 -30.83 16.89
C GLU A 461 11.85 -29.53 16.14
N ASN A 462 10.60 -29.11 16.37
CA ASN A 462 10.37 -27.71 16.72
C ASN A 462 10.92 -27.49 18.14
N THR A 463 11.78 -26.49 18.31
CA THR A 463 12.11 -25.97 19.64
C THR A 463 10.85 -25.35 20.24
N ASN A 464 10.16 -26.10 21.09
CA ASN A 464 9.48 -25.57 22.27
C ASN A 464 9.43 -26.68 23.33
N VAL A 465 10.33 -26.55 24.29
CA VAL A 465 10.56 -27.46 25.40
C VAL A 465 9.31 -27.54 26.29
N PHE A 466 8.62 -28.68 26.29
CA PHE A 466 7.84 -29.11 27.46
C PHE A 466 8.73 -30.02 28.32
N ALA A 467 8.99 -29.59 29.56
CA ALA A 467 9.67 -30.41 30.54
C ALA A 467 8.72 -31.51 31.05
N GLY A 468 9.03 -32.78 30.77
CA GLY A 468 8.52 -33.92 31.54
C GLY A 468 7.55 -34.92 30.87
N GLY A 469 7.40 -34.95 29.55
CA GLY A 469 6.55 -35.94 28.86
C GLY A 469 7.35 -36.99 28.07
N ASN A 470 7.01 -38.28 28.20
CA ASN A 470 7.63 -39.38 27.45
C ASN A 470 7.37 -39.26 25.93
N LYS A 471 8.41 -39.51 25.12
CA LYS A 471 8.37 -39.53 23.65
C LYS A 471 7.74 -40.84 23.14
N TYR A 472 6.74 -40.78 22.26
CA TYR A 472 6.16 -41.96 21.60
C TYR A 472 6.53 -41.95 20.11
N ALA A 473 7.27 -42.98 19.65
CA ALA A 473 7.44 -43.27 18.23
C ALA A 473 6.37 -44.27 17.77
N THR A 474 5.88 -44.18 16.53
CA THR A 474 5.18 -45.31 15.90
C THR A 474 6.21 -46.35 15.46
N ALA A 475 6.80 -47.03 16.43
CA ALA A 475 7.37 -48.35 16.26
C ALA A 475 6.62 -49.25 17.25
N LEU A 476 5.96 -50.28 16.73
CA LEU A 476 5.35 -51.31 17.57
C LEU A 476 6.44 -51.96 18.42
N GLY A 477 6.41 -51.65 19.72
CA GLY A 477 6.89 -52.44 20.85
C GLY A 477 8.28 -53.08 20.76
N GLY A 478 9.23 -52.52 21.52
CA GLY A 478 10.30 -53.33 22.12
C GLY A 478 11.67 -52.69 22.18
N ALA A 479 12.06 -52.35 23.42
CA ALA A 479 13.43 -52.14 23.92
C ALA A 479 14.16 -50.84 23.55
N ALA A 480 14.55 -50.15 24.62
CA ALA A 480 15.42 -48.99 24.65
C ALA A 480 16.84 -49.32 24.15
N GLY A 481 17.44 -48.36 23.43
CA GLY A 481 18.89 -48.16 23.36
C GLY A 481 19.67 -49.09 22.43
N VAL A 482 19.76 -48.75 21.14
CA VAL A 482 20.93 -49.06 20.30
C VAL A 482 21.17 -47.93 19.28
N PRO A 483 22.34 -47.27 19.27
CA PRO A 483 22.79 -46.43 18.18
C PRO A 483 23.59 -47.30 17.19
N THR A 484 23.01 -47.66 16.04
CA THR A 484 23.76 -48.28 14.94
C THR A 484 23.32 -47.75 13.58
N ASN A 485 24.34 -47.50 12.75
CA ASN A 485 24.35 -46.94 11.39
C ASN A 485 23.66 -47.81 10.30
N THR A 486 22.57 -48.49 10.62
CA THR A 486 21.85 -49.32 9.65
C THR A 486 20.36 -49.11 9.82
N LEU A 487 19.72 -48.51 8.81
CA LEU A 487 18.28 -48.61 8.61
C LEU A 487 17.93 -50.10 8.45
N VAL A 488 17.54 -50.76 9.53
CA VAL A 488 16.99 -52.12 9.48
C VAL A 488 15.58 -51.98 8.90
N MET A 489 15.42 -52.35 7.63
CA MET A 489 14.11 -52.44 6.97
C MET A 489 13.27 -53.51 7.69
N ASP A 490 12.07 -53.14 8.15
CA ASP A 490 11.07 -54.10 8.61
C ASP A 490 10.73 -55.02 7.43
N SER A 491 10.94 -56.32 7.58
CA SER A 491 10.94 -57.33 6.52
C SER A 491 9.53 -57.76 6.09
N GLY A 492 8.60 -56.82 5.92
CA GLY A 492 7.28 -57.17 5.41
C GLY A 492 6.25 -56.05 5.21
N ARG A 493 6.60 -54.76 5.30
CA ARG A 493 5.63 -53.66 5.16
C ARG A 493 6.23 -52.45 4.43
N ASP A 494 6.27 -52.51 3.10
CA ASP A 494 6.88 -51.48 2.24
C ASP A 494 6.15 -50.13 2.29
N ARG A 495 6.91 -49.04 2.33
CA ARG A 495 6.45 -47.65 2.18
C ARG A 495 6.52 -47.29 0.70
N GLU A 496 5.44 -46.71 0.15
CA GLU A 496 5.35 -46.39 -1.28
C GLU A 496 5.25 -44.86 -1.48
N PHE A 497 6.22 -44.33 -2.24
CA PHE A 497 6.39 -42.92 -2.61
C PHE A 497 6.75 -42.86 -4.10
N HIS A 498 6.12 -41.95 -4.82
CA HIS A 498 6.14 -41.84 -6.28
C HIS A 498 6.22 -40.37 -6.68
N ILE A 499 7.21 -40.03 -7.50
CA ILE A 499 7.28 -38.75 -8.21
C ILE A 499 6.87 -39.04 -9.66
N ASP A 500 5.74 -38.44 -10.07
CA ASP A 500 5.21 -38.52 -11.42
C ASP A 500 6.05 -37.65 -12.35
N MET A 501 6.71 -38.29 -13.31
CA MET A 501 7.62 -37.65 -14.26
C MET A 501 7.30 -38.04 -15.70
N ASP A 502 7.43 -37.09 -16.62
CA ASP A 502 7.16 -37.30 -18.04
C ASP A 502 8.35 -36.85 -18.92
N THR A 503 8.45 -37.46 -20.10
CA THR A 503 9.39 -37.15 -21.18
C THR A 503 8.76 -36.43 -22.36
N THR A 504 7.44 -36.18 -22.33
CA THR A 504 6.71 -35.44 -23.38
C THR A 504 7.51 -34.21 -23.77
N ALA A 505 7.87 -34.16 -25.06
CA ALA A 505 8.97 -33.40 -25.63
C ALA A 505 9.20 -32.02 -24.97
N ILE A 506 10.17 -31.97 -24.07
CA ILE A 506 10.75 -30.72 -23.57
C ILE A 506 11.75 -30.29 -24.63
N VAL A 507 11.24 -29.86 -25.79
CA VAL A 507 12.03 -28.96 -26.62
C VAL A 507 11.77 -27.61 -26.01
N ASP A 508 12.71 -27.18 -25.17
CA ASP A 508 12.82 -25.77 -24.89
C ASP A 508 13.02 -25.08 -26.24
N THR A 509 11.96 -24.39 -26.69
CA THR A 509 11.91 -23.61 -27.93
C THR A 509 11.86 -22.13 -27.63
N THR A 510 11.89 -21.78 -26.34
CA THR A 510 11.79 -20.41 -25.88
C THR A 510 13.20 -19.83 -25.88
N ALA A 511 13.34 -18.65 -26.44
CA ALA A 511 14.62 -17.97 -26.38
C ALA A 511 14.80 -17.25 -25.04
N PRO A 512 16.01 -17.27 -24.45
CA PRO A 512 16.32 -16.48 -23.28
C PRO A 512 16.11 -15.00 -23.55
N THR A 513 15.47 -14.33 -22.61
CA THR A 513 15.32 -12.87 -22.60
C THR A 513 16.34 -12.27 -21.65
N LEU A 514 17.22 -11.45 -22.20
CA LEU A 514 18.05 -10.55 -21.42
C LEU A 514 17.14 -9.46 -20.82
N THR A 515 17.06 -9.37 -19.50
CA THR A 515 16.17 -8.45 -18.78
C THR A 515 16.83 -7.13 -18.44
N SER A 516 18.13 -7.14 -18.16
CA SER A 516 18.93 -5.91 -18.00
C SER A 516 20.42 -6.14 -18.21
N ILE A 517 21.09 -5.05 -18.58
CA ILE A 517 22.54 -4.92 -18.61
C ILE A 517 22.86 -3.77 -17.65
N ASN A 518 23.62 -4.06 -16.60
CA ASN A 518 24.01 -3.05 -15.62
C ASN A 518 25.53 -2.97 -15.57
N ASP A 519 26.06 -1.75 -15.63
CA ASP A 519 27.48 -1.50 -15.54
C ASP A 519 27.96 -1.24 -14.09
N GLN A 520 29.28 -1.27 -13.87
CA GLN A 520 29.89 -1.14 -12.54
C GLN A 520 29.91 0.30 -11.97
N VAL A 521 29.62 1.31 -12.79
CA VAL A 521 29.68 2.74 -12.46
C VAL A 521 28.34 3.49 -12.65
N GLY A 522 27.28 2.82 -13.12
CA GLY A 522 25.93 3.38 -13.28
C GLY A 522 25.91 4.62 -14.18
N GLY A 523 26.63 4.56 -15.31
CA GLY A 523 26.78 5.68 -16.25
C GLY A 523 27.82 6.74 -15.86
N GLY A 524 28.56 6.53 -14.77
CA GLY A 524 29.68 7.40 -14.39
C GLY A 524 30.84 7.37 -15.40
N PRO A 525 31.67 8.42 -15.49
CA PRO A 525 32.84 8.40 -16.36
C PRO A 525 33.95 7.49 -15.84
N ILE A 526 34.68 6.86 -16.75
CA ILE A 526 35.93 6.14 -16.49
C ILE A 526 37.08 6.77 -17.29
N HIS A 527 38.32 6.34 -17.04
CA HIS A 527 39.49 6.81 -17.77
C HIS A 527 40.00 5.76 -18.77
N ALA A 528 40.61 6.21 -19.87
CA ALA A 528 41.13 5.34 -20.93
C ALA A 528 42.29 4.43 -20.49
N ASP A 529 42.89 4.65 -19.31
CA ASP A 529 43.85 3.73 -18.70
C ASP A 529 43.19 2.61 -17.87
N GLN A 530 41.88 2.71 -17.59
CA GLN A 530 41.10 1.55 -17.20
C GLN A 530 40.92 0.64 -18.41
N VAL A 531 41.82 -0.34 -18.49
CA VAL A 531 41.84 -1.33 -19.57
C VAL A 531 40.65 -2.31 -19.53
N GLN A 532 39.79 -2.26 -18.51
CA GLN A 532 38.67 -3.19 -18.33
C GLN A 532 37.41 -2.53 -17.74
N VAL A 533 36.24 -2.99 -18.17
CA VAL A 533 34.91 -2.64 -17.64
C VAL A 533 34.11 -3.90 -17.35
N THR A 534 33.42 -3.93 -16.22
CA THR A 534 32.56 -5.03 -15.81
C THR A 534 31.10 -4.71 -16.07
N TYR A 535 30.35 -5.69 -16.58
CA TYR A 535 28.90 -5.67 -16.70
C TYR A 535 28.26 -6.88 -16.03
N ILE A 536 27.03 -6.69 -15.56
CA ILE A 536 26.15 -7.74 -15.06
C ILE A 536 24.98 -7.85 -16.03
N LEU A 537 24.84 -9.03 -16.63
CA LEU A 537 23.73 -9.39 -17.51
C LEU A 537 22.75 -10.24 -16.72
N ASN A 538 21.49 -9.82 -16.67
CA ASN A 538 20.42 -10.55 -16.01
C ASN A 538 19.52 -11.18 -17.06
N PHE A 539 19.27 -12.48 -16.95
CA PHE A 539 18.40 -13.21 -17.87
C PHE A 539 17.18 -13.72 -17.10
N ASN A 540 16.07 -13.89 -17.82
CA ASN A 540 14.85 -14.49 -17.27
C ASN A 540 14.98 -16.01 -17.08
N GLU A 541 15.96 -16.64 -17.72
CA GLU A 541 16.19 -18.08 -17.66
C GLU A 541 17.68 -18.45 -17.71
N VAL A 542 17.96 -19.75 -17.77
CA VAL A 542 19.34 -20.27 -17.72
C VAL A 542 19.99 -20.12 -19.09
N ILE A 543 21.18 -19.53 -19.13
CA ILE A 543 21.98 -19.49 -20.35
C ILE A 543 23.20 -20.40 -20.28
N ASN A 544 23.67 -20.81 -21.45
CA ASN A 544 24.95 -21.47 -21.58
C ASN A 544 26.06 -20.40 -21.67
N PRO A 545 26.85 -20.16 -20.61
CA PRO A 545 27.89 -19.14 -20.66
C PRO A 545 28.98 -19.43 -21.70
N ALA A 546 29.08 -20.68 -22.18
CA ALA A 546 30.04 -21.05 -23.22
C ALA A 546 29.67 -20.52 -24.61
N THR A 547 28.43 -20.03 -24.81
CA THR A 547 28.01 -19.43 -26.09
C THR A 547 28.27 -17.93 -26.13
N ILE A 548 28.70 -17.31 -25.02
CA ILE A 548 28.97 -15.88 -24.93
C ILE A 548 30.37 -15.58 -25.46
N ASP A 549 30.45 -14.78 -26.52
CA ASP A 549 31.69 -14.33 -27.15
C ASP A 549 31.69 -12.80 -27.30
N LEU A 550 32.87 -12.20 -27.49
CA LEU A 550 33.04 -10.78 -27.80
C LEU A 550 32.21 -10.35 -29.01
N ALA A 551 32.04 -11.24 -29.99
CA ALA A 551 31.29 -10.98 -31.21
C ALA A 551 29.80 -10.68 -30.94
N ASP A 552 29.25 -11.14 -29.82
CA ASP A 552 27.85 -10.96 -29.46
C ASP A 552 27.52 -9.53 -29.01
N PHE A 553 28.53 -8.72 -28.71
CA PHE A 553 28.37 -7.40 -28.13
C PHE A 553 28.81 -6.29 -29.07
N GLU A 554 28.18 -5.13 -28.92
CA GLU A 554 28.56 -3.86 -29.54
C GLU A 554 28.60 -2.73 -28.53
N ASN A 555 29.34 -1.69 -28.88
CA ASN A 555 29.22 -0.41 -28.21
C ASN A 555 28.22 0.45 -28.99
N LEU A 556 27.08 0.78 -28.38
CA LEU A 556 26.07 1.68 -28.92
C LEU A 556 26.47 3.17 -28.77
N GLY A 557 27.49 3.45 -27.94
CA GLY A 557 28.17 4.73 -27.86
C GLY A 557 29.16 4.96 -29.01
N SER A 558 30.08 5.91 -28.84
CA SER A 558 31.01 6.34 -29.89
C SER A 558 32.44 6.51 -29.35
N GLY A 559 33.44 6.03 -30.07
CA GLY A 559 34.86 6.33 -29.81
C GLY A 559 35.60 5.37 -28.88
N VAL A 560 34.88 4.43 -28.25
CA VAL A 560 35.45 3.36 -27.40
C VAL A 560 35.30 2.01 -28.11
N SER A 561 36.37 1.23 -28.16
CA SER A 561 36.39 -0.13 -28.72
C SER A 561 36.35 -1.19 -27.63
N LEU A 562 35.55 -2.24 -27.83
CA LEU A 562 35.58 -3.47 -27.04
C LEU A 562 36.67 -4.40 -27.64
N ASP A 563 37.80 -4.52 -26.96
CA ASP A 563 38.99 -5.20 -27.51
C ASP A 563 39.03 -6.70 -27.20
N SER A 564 38.52 -7.10 -26.03
CA SER A 564 38.55 -8.49 -25.58
C SER A 564 37.44 -8.80 -24.59
N LEU A 565 36.97 -10.05 -24.57
CA LEU A 565 36.16 -10.58 -23.48
C LEU A 565 37.10 -11.30 -22.50
N VAL A 566 37.36 -10.66 -21.36
CA VAL A 566 38.37 -11.08 -20.37
C VAL A 566 37.88 -12.26 -19.53
N SER A 567 36.62 -12.21 -19.10
CA SER A 567 36.00 -13.31 -18.38
C SER A 567 34.48 -13.30 -18.52
N VAL A 568 33.91 -14.50 -18.45
CA VAL A 568 32.48 -14.77 -18.34
C VAL A 568 32.31 -15.68 -17.13
N THR A 569 31.57 -15.24 -16.13
CA THR A 569 31.29 -16.03 -14.93
C THR A 569 29.82 -15.97 -14.58
N THR A 570 29.18 -17.14 -14.50
CA THR A 570 27.84 -17.28 -13.93
C THR A 570 27.94 -17.18 -12.41
N THR A 571 27.15 -16.30 -11.80
CA THR A 571 27.10 -16.13 -10.33
C THR A 571 25.95 -16.92 -9.71
N THR A 572 25.14 -17.58 -10.54
CA THR A 572 23.99 -18.40 -10.18
C THR A 572 24.25 -19.87 -10.59
N PRO A 573 23.85 -20.86 -9.78
CA PRO A 573 23.98 -22.27 -10.13
C PRO A 573 22.88 -22.71 -11.09
N PHE A 574 23.19 -23.67 -11.96
CA PHE A 574 22.20 -24.30 -12.84
C PHE A 574 21.09 -25.03 -12.05
N PRO A 575 19.82 -25.03 -12.50
CA PRO A 575 19.21 -24.28 -13.62
C PRO A 575 18.46 -23.03 -13.13
N VAL A 576 19.06 -22.21 -12.27
CA VAL A 576 18.47 -20.91 -11.88
C VAL A 576 18.73 -19.88 -12.97
N ALA A 577 17.77 -18.96 -13.17
CA ALA A 577 17.89 -17.83 -14.10
C ALA A 577 19.26 -17.17 -13.97
N SER A 578 19.95 -17.05 -15.10
CA SER A 578 21.38 -16.81 -15.09
C SER A 578 21.69 -15.33 -14.89
N VAL A 579 22.39 -15.03 -13.81
CA VAL A 579 23.14 -13.77 -13.65
C VAL A 579 24.57 -14.03 -14.13
N VAL A 580 24.95 -13.33 -15.19
CA VAL A 580 26.26 -13.48 -15.84
C VAL A 580 27.05 -12.20 -15.68
N LYS A 581 28.21 -12.33 -15.07
CA LYS A 581 29.21 -11.26 -15.04
C LYS A 581 30.12 -11.40 -16.25
N VAL A 582 30.22 -10.36 -17.06
CA VAL A 582 31.19 -10.25 -18.15
C VAL A 582 32.16 -9.10 -17.88
N VAL A 583 33.42 -9.31 -18.23
CA VAL A 583 34.46 -8.29 -18.13
C VAL A 583 35.02 -8.06 -19.53
N PHE A 584 34.94 -6.84 -20.04
CA PHE A 584 35.50 -6.46 -21.33
C PHE A 584 36.80 -5.68 -21.16
N GLY A 585 37.79 -5.99 -21.98
CA GLY A 585 38.91 -5.10 -22.22
C GLY A 585 38.50 -3.97 -23.17
N ILE A 586 38.90 -2.74 -22.89
CA ILE A 586 38.51 -1.56 -23.70
C ILE A 586 39.71 -0.70 -24.09
N SER A 587 39.57 0.03 -25.20
CA SER A 587 40.50 1.09 -25.60
C SER A 587 39.80 2.28 -26.27
N GLY A 588 40.48 3.42 -26.29
CA GLY A 588 39.98 4.66 -26.86
C GLY A 588 39.33 5.59 -25.84
N THR A 589 38.66 6.62 -26.35
CA THR A 589 38.01 7.68 -25.55
C THR A 589 36.70 8.06 -26.22
N GLY A 590 35.66 8.34 -25.45
CA GLY A 590 34.33 8.63 -25.98
C GLY A 590 33.24 8.07 -25.06
N THR A 591 32.16 7.56 -25.62
CA THR A 591 31.07 6.92 -24.85
C THR A 591 31.04 5.41 -25.07
N LEU A 592 30.72 4.69 -24.00
CA LEU A 592 30.53 3.25 -23.97
C LEU A 592 29.13 2.96 -23.42
N GLN A 593 28.28 2.36 -24.24
CA GLN A 593 26.98 1.81 -23.82
C GLN A 593 26.91 0.40 -24.39
N LEU A 594 26.94 -0.61 -23.52
CA LEU A 594 27.00 -2.00 -23.98
C LEU A 594 25.63 -2.41 -24.56
N GLY A 595 25.63 -2.91 -25.79
CA GLY A 595 24.48 -3.52 -26.42
C GLY A 595 24.77 -4.97 -26.79
N VAL A 596 23.75 -5.82 -26.77
CA VAL A 596 23.79 -7.14 -27.41
C VAL A 596 23.36 -6.99 -28.86
N LYS A 597 24.21 -7.47 -29.79
CA LYS A 597 23.94 -7.39 -31.23
C LYS A 597 22.71 -8.19 -31.62
N SER A 598 22.00 -7.68 -32.62
CA SER A 598 20.95 -8.45 -33.30
C SER A 598 21.56 -9.70 -33.94
N GLY A 599 20.99 -10.87 -33.65
CA GLY A 599 21.49 -12.16 -34.13
C GLY A 599 22.74 -12.67 -33.40
N SER A 600 22.98 -12.23 -32.16
CA SER A 600 24.00 -12.82 -31.29
C SER A 600 23.77 -14.31 -31.06
N ASN A 601 24.84 -15.05 -30.79
CA ASN A 601 24.78 -16.49 -30.54
C ASN A 601 24.65 -16.79 -29.03
N ILE A 602 24.43 -15.78 -28.19
CA ILE A 602 24.11 -15.97 -26.78
C ILE A 602 22.85 -16.82 -26.72
N ALA A 603 22.98 -18.04 -26.20
CA ALA A 603 21.91 -19.00 -26.23
C ALA A 603 21.77 -19.69 -24.87
N ASP A 604 20.57 -20.22 -24.67
CA ASP A 604 20.34 -21.18 -23.61
C ASP A 604 21.08 -22.51 -23.90
N PHE A 605 20.89 -23.45 -22.98
CA PHE A 605 21.43 -24.80 -23.13
C PHE A 605 20.71 -25.66 -24.18
N ALA A 606 19.54 -25.21 -24.67
CA ALA A 606 18.80 -25.80 -25.77
C ALA A 606 19.15 -25.20 -27.15
N ALA A 607 20.09 -24.26 -27.18
CA ALA A 607 20.56 -23.51 -28.34
C ALA A 607 19.53 -22.54 -28.94
N ASN A 608 18.54 -22.08 -28.16
CA ASN A 608 17.72 -20.94 -28.55
C ASN A 608 18.49 -19.65 -28.27
N SER A 609 18.69 -18.82 -29.28
CA SER A 609 19.43 -17.57 -29.17
C SER A 609 18.54 -16.44 -28.63
N VAL A 610 19.12 -15.54 -27.83
CA VAL A 610 18.42 -14.36 -27.28
C VAL A 610 17.69 -13.57 -28.37
N THR A 611 16.40 -13.32 -28.18
CA THR A 611 15.51 -12.72 -29.20
C THR A 611 15.45 -11.20 -29.19
N ARG A 612 16.12 -10.51 -28.25
CA ARG A 612 15.97 -9.07 -28.05
C ARG A 612 17.30 -8.34 -27.82
N SER A 613 17.46 -7.18 -28.44
CA SER A 613 18.55 -6.25 -28.16
C SER A 613 18.20 -5.39 -26.95
N VAL A 614 18.75 -5.73 -25.78
CA VAL A 614 18.75 -4.86 -24.61
C VAL A 614 20.07 -4.09 -24.59
N ALA A 615 19.98 -2.80 -24.31
CA ALA A 615 21.13 -1.95 -24.06
C ALA A 615 21.30 -1.76 -22.55
N ASP A 616 22.54 -1.47 -22.16
CA ASP A 616 22.85 -0.84 -20.89
C ASP A 616 21.94 0.37 -20.66
N ASP A 617 21.37 0.48 -19.46
CA ASP A 617 20.39 1.51 -19.11
C ASP A 617 21.03 2.90 -18.98
N THR A 618 22.35 2.94 -18.85
CA THR A 618 23.13 4.18 -18.78
C THR A 618 24.28 4.19 -19.80
N THR A 619 25.03 5.29 -19.89
CA THR A 619 26.15 5.45 -20.82
C THR A 619 27.39 5.88 -20.06
N ILE A 620 28.46 5.09 -20.14
CA ILE A 620 29.76 5.39 -19.56
C ILE A 620 30.53 6.38 -20.46
N THR A 621 31.13 7.42 -19.89
CA THR A 621 32.06 8.30 -20.63
C THR A 621 33.51 7.91 -20.33
N VAL A 622 34.27 7.50 -21.35
CA VAL A 622 35.70 7.15 -21.24
C VAL A 622 36.56 8.37 -21.60
N ASN A 623 37.14 8.99 -20.57
CA ASN A 623 37.94 10.21 -20.68
C ASN A 623 39.43 9.91 -20.94
N ALA A 624 40.12 10.80 -21.65
CA ALA A 624 41.57 10.76 -21.78
C ALA A 624 42.26 11.07 -20.43
N GLY A 625 43.22 10.25 -20.01
CA GLY A 625 44.06 10.51 -18.82
C GLY A 625 44.50 9.24 -18.07
N THR A 626 45.49 9.39 -17.18
CA THR A 626 45.88 8.36 -16.20
C THR A 626 45.15 8.61 -14.88
N ASN A 627 44.59 7.57 -14.27
CA ASN A 627 43.98 7.56 -12.94
C ASN A 627 44.88 8.31 -11.92
N PRO A 628 44.48 9.50 -11.44
CA PRO A 628 45.20 10.17 -10.37
C PRO A 628 44.75 9.48 -9.07
N GLY A 629 45.63 8.64 -8.52
CA GLY A 629 45.32 7.72 -7.41
C GLY A 629 44.50 8.27 -6.24
N ALA A 630 43.83 7.35 -5.53
CA ALA A 630 43.00 7.61 -4.34
C ALA A 630 43.66 8.58 -3.34
N GLY A 631 42.90 9.51 -2.77
CA GLY A 631 43.43 10.49 -1.82
C GLY A 631 42.53 11.70 -1.53
N ASN A 632 42.91 12.49 -0.52
CA ASN A 632 42.24 13.73 -0.15
C ASN A 632 42.36 14.78 -1.26
N ARG A 633 41.28 15.55 -1.45
CA ARG A 633 41.22 16.72 -2.32
C ARG A 633 40.84 17.94 -1.48
N TRP A 634 41.52 19.06 -1.68
CA TRP A 634 41.28 20.28 -0.92
C TRP A 634 40.61 21.34 -1.81
N TRP A 635 39.51 21.92 -1.32
CA TRP A 635 38.69 22.87 -2.08
C TRP A 635 39.33 24.26 -2.15
N ASP A 636 39.61 24.76 -3.35
CA ASP A 636 40.23 26.08 -3.56
C ASP A 636 39.31 27.12 -4.21
N GLY A 637 38.06 26.73 -4.51
CA GLY A 637 37.06 27.62 -5.11
C GLY A 637 37.56 28.22 -6.43
N ILE A 638 37.40 29.54 -6.61
CA ILE A 638 37.86 30.28 -7.80
C ILE A 638 39.36 30.64 -7.73
N VAL A 639 39.99 30.61 -6.53
CA VAL A 639 41.34 31.15 -6.33
C VAL A 639 42.40 30.08 -6.61
N VAL A 640 42.94 30.08 -7.83
CA VAL A 640 44.05 29.21 -8.24
C VAL A 640 45.39 29.89 -7.92
N SER A 641 45.82 29.87 -6.65
CA SER A 641 47.25 30.04 -6.39
C SER A 641 47.91 28.73 -6.84
N GLY A 642 48.71 28.75 -7.91
CA GLY A 642 49.17 27.56 -8.64
C GLY A 642 50.14 26.64 -7.89
N LEU A 643 50.01 26.49 -6.57
CA LEU A 643 50.77 25.59 -5.72
C LEU A 643 49.80 24.56 -5.13
N THR A 644 49.97 23.29 -5.49
CA THR A 644 49.31 22.19 -4.77
C THR A 644 50.07 21.93 -3.48
N ASP A 645 49.56 22.44 -2.36
CA ASP A 645 50.23 22.40 -1.06
C ASP A 645 49.45 21.56 -0.02
N GLY A 646 48.24 21.13 -0.37
CA GLY A 646 47.37 20.35 0.50
C GLY A 646 46.59 21.20 1.50
N VAL A 647 46.38 22.48 1.18
CA VAL A 647 45.65 23.42 2.01
C VAL A 647 44.46 23.98 1.21
N SER A 648 43.25 23.77 1.74
CA SER A 648 42.04 24.36 1.14
C SER A 648 42.02 25.88 1.36
N GLN A 649 42.00 26.64 0.26
CA GLN A 649 41.86 28.10 0.24
C GLN A 649 40.40 28.55 0.38
N GLY A 650 39.48 27.70 -0.08
CA GLY A 650 38.04 27.88 0.05
C GLY A 650 37.38 28.79 -0.98
N GLY A 651 36.15 29.21 -0.69
CA GLY A 651 35.39 30.18 -1.46
C GLY A 651 34.21 29.60 -2.25
N THR A 652 33.57 30.47 -3.05
CA THR A 652 32.38 30.14 -3.84
C THR A 652 32.78 29.65 -5.23
N ALA A 653 32.31 28.47 -5.63
CA ALA A 653 32.46 27.94 -6.99
C ALA A 653 31.50 26.76 -7.23
N THR A 654 31.45 26.28 -8.48
CA THR A 654 30.70 25.08 -8.86
C THR A 654 31.57 23.83 -8.69
N TRP A 655 31.05 22.82 -8.00
CA TRP A 655 31.63 21.47 -7.94
C TRP A 655 31.13 20.67 -9.16
N ASP A 656 31.98 20.57 -10.18
CA ASP A 656 31.75 19.77 -11.38
C ASP A 656 32.98 18.92 -11.74
N LEU A 657 32.86 18.04 -12.74
CA LEU A 657 33.91 17.09 -13.17
C LEU A 657 34.96 17.68 -14.13
N SER A 658 34.82 18.94 -14.52
CA SER A 658 35.65 19.70 -15.47
C SER A 658 36.39 20.88 -14.83
N ALA A 659 35.84 21.47 -13.76
CA ALA A 659 36.38 22.64 -13.09
C ALA A 659 37.59 22.27 -12.22
N THR A 660 38.76 22.86 -12.49
CA THR A 660 40.00 22.54 -11.78
C THR A 660 40.14 23.29 -10.45
N ASN A 661 39.22 23.06 -9.53
CA ASN A 661 39.10 23.74 -8.23
C ASN A 661 39.54 22.88 -7.03
N TRP A 662 40.16 21.73 -7.28
CA TRP A 662 40.63 20.80 -6.25
C TRP A 662 42.16 20.68 -6.23
N ASP A 663 42.77 21.01 -5.09
CA ASP A 663 44.16 20.71 -4.80
C ASP A 663 44.34 19.22 -4.44
N ARG A 664 45.47 18.65 -4.86
CA ARG A 664 45.89 17.25 -4.69
C ARG A 664 46.92 17.03 -3.58
N GLY A 665 47.40 18.09 -2.95
CA GLY A 665 48.42 18.00 -1.91
C GLY A 665 49.82 18.36 -2.37
N PHE A 666 50.74 18.37 -1.41
CA PHE A 666 52.15 18.69 -1.62
C PHE A 666 52.81 17.77 -2.66
N GLY A 667 53.49 18.38 -3.64
CA GLY A 667 54.31 17.66 -4.63
C GLY A 667 53.65 17.40 -5.99
N PHE A 668 52.41 17.87 -6.20
CA PHE A 668 51.78 17.88 -7.52
C PHE A 668 52.05 19.22 -8.25
N ALA A 669 51.78 19.26 -9.56
CA ALA A 669 52.14 20.42 -10.39
C ALA A 669 50.98 21.40 -10.62
N ALA A 670 49.73 20.95 -10.41
CA ALA A 670 48.53 21.74 -10.68
C ALA A 670 47.28 21.15 -9.99
N PRO A 671 46.31 22.01 -9.64
CA PRO A 671 44.94 21.61 -9.27
C PRO A 671 44.26 20.79 -10.37
N VAL A 672 43.21 20.07 -9.98
CA VAL A 672 42.46 19.19 -10.87
C VAL A 672 40.97 19.35 -10.67
N ALA A 673 40.19 18.78 -11.60
CA ALA A 673 38.77 18.62 -11.41
C ALA A 673 38.45 17.45 -10.47
N TRP A 674 37.23 17.47 -9.91
CA TRP A 674 36.75 16.33 -9.14
C TRP A 674 36.57 15.12 -10.05
N ILE A 675 36.86 13.94 -9.53
CA ILE A 675 36.53 12.67 -10.17
C ILE A 675 35.57 11.97 -9.24
N SER A 676 34.35 11.72 -9.72
CA SER A 676 33.35 10.99 -8.94
C SER A 676 33.87 9.58 -8.67
N GLY A 677 33.93 9.19 -7.39
CA GLY A 677 34.45 7.89 -7.02
C GLY A 677 34.57 7.67 -5.52
N SER A 678 34.38 6.41 -5.11
CA SER A 678 34.33 5.94 -3.73
C SER A 678 35.67 5.95 -2.96
N SER A 679 36.73 6.46 -3.59
CA SER A 679 38.10 6.51 -3.05
C SER A 679 38.64 7.93 -2.88
N TYR A 680 37.80 8.96 -3.06
CA TYR A 680 38.20 10.37 -2.98
C TYR A 680 37.51 11.08 -1.84
N SER A 681 38.27 11.75 -0.98
CA SER A 681 37.74 12.50 0.17
C SER A 681 37.79 14.00 -0.09
N ALA A 682 36.65 14.67 0.00
CA ALA A 682 36.52 16.12 -0.20
C ALA A 682 36.83 16.87 1.11
N THR A 683 37.77 17.80 1.07
CA THR A 683 38.16 18.61 2.22
C THR A 683 37.94 20.10 1.93
N PHE A 684 37.00 20.70 2.65
CA PHE A 684 36.72 22.13 2.65
C PHE A 684 37.44 22.80 3.82
N GLY A 685 37.99 23.98 3.58
CA GLY A 685 38.64 24.84 4.57
C GLY A 685 38.86 26.25 4.04
N GLY A 686 39.76 27.02 4.65
CA GLY A 686 40.00 28.40 4.20
C GLY A 686 38.78 29.33 4.37
N SER A 687 38.52 30.19 3.37
CA SER A 687 37.39 31.12 3.39
C SER A 687 36.08 30.41 3.04
N GLY A 688 35.02 30.52 3.83
CA GLY A 688 33.73 29.90 3.49
C GLY A 688 33.04 30.54 2.28
N GLY A 689 32.11 29.81 1.67
CA GLY A 689 31.35 30.25 0.50
C GLY A 689 30.25 29.25 0.10
N THR A 690 29.60 29.52 -1.03
CA THR A 690 28.59 28.62 -1.60
C THR A 690 29.23 27.68 -2.62
N VAL A 691 29.00 26.38 -2.46
CA VAL A 691 29.49 25.32 -3.34
C VAL A 691 28.28 24.74 -4.06
N THR A 692 28.07 25.10 -5.32
CA THR A 692 26.94 24.59 -6.13
C THR A 692 27.34 23.26 -6.76
N LEU A 693 26.55 22.19 -6.65
CA LEU A 693 26.87 20.97 -7.38
C LEU A 693 26.36 21.13 -8.83
N ALA A 694 27.10 20.61 -9.82
CA ALA A 694 26.60 20.59 -11.20
C ALA A 694 25.86 19.29 -11.54
N GLN A 695 26.08 18.26 -10.74
CA GLN A 695 25.64 16.89 -10.91
C GLN A 695 25.79 16.14 -9.58
N ASP A 696 25.28 14.92 -9.51
CA ASP A 696 25.56 14.01 -8.40
C ASP A 696 27.07 13.78 -8.24
N VAL A 697 27.52 13.81 -7.00
CA VAL A 697 28.92 13.67 -6.61
C VAL A 697 29.05 12.45 -5.70
N THR A 698 29.77 11.44 -6.17
CA THR A 698 30.19 10.30 -5.34
C THR A 698 31.53 10.60 -4.67
N LEU A 699 31.60 10.34 -3.36
CA LEU A 699 32.78 10.60 -2.55
C LEU A 699 32.92 9.61 -1.39
N GLU A 700 34.15 9.49 -0.90
CA GLU A 700 34.50 8.64 0.24
C GLU A 700 34.23 9.32 1.59
N ASN A 701 34.77 10.52 1.80
CA ASN A 701 34.53 11.30 3.01
C ASN A 701 34.34 12.77 2.67
N LEU A 702 33.53 13.45 3.46
CA LEU A 702 33.39 14.91 3.42
C LEU A 702 33.96 15.49 4.71
N THR A 703 34.98 16.33 4.60
CA THR A 703 35.53 17.07 5.75
C THR A 703 35.33 18.56 5.54
N VAL A 704 34.73 19.25 6.52
CA VAL A 704 34.61 20.71 6.53
C VAL A 704 35.38 21.26 7.73
N SER A 705 36.50 21.93 7.46
CA SER A 705 37.46 22.43 8.45
C SER A 705 37.54 23.94 8.43
N LEU A 706 36.86 24.63 9.35
CA LEU A 706 36.71 26.09 9.34
C LEU A 706 37.79 26.81 10.18
N PRO A 707 38.76 27.55 9.57
CA PRO A 707 39.84 28.22 10.29
C PRO A 707 39.44 29.54 11.00
N SER A 708 40.39 30.12 11.75
CA SER A 708 40.18 31.19 12.75
C SER A 708 39.87 32.60 12.25
N ALA A 709 39.85 32.86 10.94
CA ALA A 709 39.60 34.20 10.44
C ALA A 709 38.10 34.55 10.43
N VAL A 710 37.80 35.85 10.56
CA VAL A 710 36.44 36.40 10.40
C VAL A 710 36.00 36.13 8.96
N GLY A 711 34.95 35.33 8.77
CA GLY A 711 34.49 34.90 7.44
C GLY A 711 33.19 34.11 7.53
N THR A 712 32.46 34.04 6.42
CA THR A 712 31.20 33.30 6.26
C THR A 712 31.40 31.79 6.39
N GLY A 713 30.35 31.05 6.76
CA GLY A 713 30.35 29.58 6.77
C GLY A 713 30.29 28.96 5.36
N TYR A 714 30.16 27.65 5.27
CA TYR A 714 29.99 26.92 4.01
C TYR A 714 28.53 26.55 3.77
N SER A 715 28.07 26.71 2.52
CA SER A 715 26.81 26.16 2.03
C SER A 715 27.11 25.22 0.86
N ILE A 716 26.79 23.93 0.98
CA ILE A 716 27.04 22.91 -0.05
C ILE A 716 25.70 22.51 -0.69
N GLY A 717 25.59 22.69 -1.99
CA GLY A 717 24.34 22.66 -2.78
C GLY A 717 23.67 24.04 -2.87
N ASN A 718 22.62 24.12 -3.68
CA ASN A 718 21.75 25.28 -3.81
C ASN A 718 20.26 24.91 -3.61
N VAL A 719 19.40 25.92 -3.41
CA VAL A 719 17.95 25.73 -3.25
C VAL A 719 17.34 25.27 -4.58
N GLY A 720 16.57 24.16 -4.55
CA GLY A 720 15.88 23.60 -5.73
C GLY A 720 16.76 22.74 -6.64
N GLU A 721 17.93 22.34 -6.15
CA GLU A 721 18.88 21.48 -6.86
C GLU A 721 18.72 20.03 -6.42
N ASP A 722 18.40 19.12 -7.35
CA ASP A 722 18.17 17.70 -7.05
C ASP A 722 19.46 16.88 -6.87
N ASN A 723 20.63 17.50 -7.05
CA ASN A 723 21.92 16.82 -7.01
C ASN A 723 22.29 16.34 -5.60
N LYS A 724 22.96 15.20 -5.54
CA LYS A 724 23.26 14.45 -4.32
C LYS A 724 24.75 14.33 -4.04
N LEU A 725 25.07 14.29 -2.75
CA LEU A 725 26.30 13.72 -2.22
C LEU A 725 26.07 12.24 -1.93
N ILE A 726 26.75 11.36 -2.66
CA ILE A 726 26.57 9.90 -2.59
C ILE A 726 27.78 9.27 -1.88
N PHE A 727 27.51 8.54 -0.80
CA PHE A 727 28.52 7.84 0.01
C PHE A 727 28.34 6.31 -0.09
N ASP A 728 29.41 5.50 -0.10
CA ASP A 728 29.30 4.03 -0.22
C ASP A 728 29.99 3.26 0.93
N GLY A 729 29.23 2.57 1.79
CA GLY A 729 29.81 1.80 2.91
C GLY A 729 30.16 2.65 4.15
N THR A 730 31.24 2.34 4.89
CA THR A 730 31.60 3.04 6.16
C THR A 730 32.23 4.41 5.92
N LYS A 731 31.45 5.34 5.37
CA LYS A 731 31.88 6.68 4.96
C LYS A 731 31.47 7.75 5.97
N THR A 732 32.27 8.81 6.10
CA THR A 732 32.07 9.82 7.13
C THR A 732 31.94 11.25 6.59
N VAL A 733 31.05 12.02 7.21
CA VAL A 733 31.04 13.48 7.13
C VAL A 733 31.60 14.00 8.44
N THR A 734 32.68 14.76 8.41
CA THR A 734 33.30 15.32 9.62
C THR A 734 33.36 16.84 9.51
N THR A 735 32.81 17.53 10.51
CA THR A 735 33.00 18.98 10.62
C THR A 735 33.96 19.29 11.76
N THR A 736 35.03 20.02 11.49
CA THR A 736 35.96 20.52 12.52
C THR A 736 36.03 22.04 12.47
N ALA A 737 36.09 22.69 13.64
CA ALA A 737 36.21 24.14 13.74
C ALA A 737 37.25 24.50 14.79
N THR A 738 38.42 24.95 14.36
CA THR A 738 39.58 25.25 15.23
C THR A 738 39.73 26.74 15.56
N GLY A 739 38.88 27.60 14.97
CA GLY A 739 38.96 29.05 15.03
C GLY A 739 38.26 29.77 16.19
N THR A 740 38.55 31.06 16.40
CA THR A 740 37.94 31.90 17.45
C THR A 740 36.84 32.89 17.00
N GLY A 741 36.59 33.03 15.68
CA GLY A 741 35.58 33.97 15.14
C GLY A 741 34.11 33.65 15.47
N THR A 742 33.21 34.59 15.18
CA THR A 742 31.74 34.52 15.39
C THR A 742 31.00 34.09 14.11
N ASN A 743 29.99 33.22 14.20
CA ASN A 743 29.03 32.81 13.15
C ASN A 743 29.63 32.18 11.87
N GLN A 744 30.03 30.90 11.94
CA GLN A 744 30.36 30.10 10.75
C GLN A 744 29.52 28.82 10.71
N ASP A 745 28.35 28.91 10.08
CA ASP A 745 27.44 27.78 9.92
C ASP A 745 27.93 26.85 8.81
N VAL A 746 27.71 25.54 8.98
CA VAL A 746 27.85 24.58 7.89
C VAL A 746 26.45 24.20 7.47
N THR A 747 26.12 24.48 6.22
CA THR A 747 24.79 24.22 5.64
C THR A 747 24.93 23.25 4.49
N ILE A 748 24.16 22.16 4.51
CA ILE A 748 24.04 21.23 3.39
C ILE A 748 22.61 21.35 2.84
N LEU A 749 22.51 21.85 1.61
CA LEU A 749 21.28 21.95 0.83
C LEU A 749 21.13 20.80 -0.17
N ALA A 750 22.25 20.24 -0.64
CA ALA A 750 22.26 19.10 -1.56
C ALA A 750 21.58 17.86 -0.96
N GLY A 751 21.13 16.95 -1.83
CA GLY A 751 20.68 15.63 -1.41
C GLY A 751 21.82 14.83 -0.78
N ILE A 752 21.49 13.87 0.07
CA ILE A 752 22.48 13.00 0.71
C ILE A 752 22.00 11.57 0.57
N ASP A 753 22.86 10.69 0.07
CA ASP A 753 22.57 9.27 -0.09
C ASP A 753 23.71 8.42 0.44
N GLY A 754 23.43 7.13 0.69
CA GLY A 754 24.42 6.19 1.19
C GLY A 754 24.55 6.12 2.71
N SER A 755 23.63 6.77 3.44
CA SER A 755 23.52 6.70 4.90
C SER A 755 24.84 6.94 5.63
N PRO A 756 25.58 8.03 5.36
CA PRO A 756 26.89 8.26 5.95
C PRO A 756 26.81 8.44 7.48
N THR A 757 27.93 8.21 8.15
CA THR A 757 28.11 8.63 9.55
C THR A 757 28.57 10.08 9.61
N MET A 758 27.79 10.96 10.22
CA MET A 758 28.13 12.37 10.38
C MET A 758 28.68 12.66 11.77
N ASN A 759 29.96 12.97 11.87
CA ASN A 759 30.64 13.38 13.09
C ASN A 759 30.75 14.90 13.15
N ILE A 760 29.81 15.51 13.88
CA ILE A 760 29.71 16.96 14.00
C ILE A 760 30.46 17.40 15.26
N ALA A 761 31.71 17.83 15.11
CA ALA A 761 32.52 18.34 16.22
C ALA A 761 32.34 19.85 16.43
N GLY A 762 32.27 20.26 17.71
CA GLY A 762 32.12 21.66 18.11
C GLY A 762 33.39 22.51 18.09
N ARG A 763 33.22 23.85 18.12
CA ARG A 763 34.26 24.89 18.30
C ARG A 763 34.52 25.21 19.79
N ASN A 764 35.71 25.74 20.09
CA ASN A 764 36.18 26.14 21.43
C ASN A 764 35.77 27.57 21.87
N THR A 765 34.65 28.13 21.39
CA THR A 765 34.22 29.50 21.75
C THR A 765 32.75 29.62 22.13
N ASN A 766 32.40 30.70 22.84
CA ASN A 766 31.05 31.05 23.32
C ASN A 766 30.04 31.46 22.22
N SER A 767 30.36 31.26 20.94
CA SER A 767 29.49 31.59 19.80
C SER A 767 28.59 30.42 19.40
N VAL A 768 27.39 30.73 18.89
CA VAL A 768 26.43 29.74 18.38
C VAL A 768 26.82 29.40 16.94
N ASN A 769 27.32 28.19 16.70
CA ASN A 769 27.51 27.69 15.34
C ASN A 769 26.45 26.63 15.09
N ASN A 770 25.76 26.75 13.96
CA ASN A 770 24.73 25.80 13.56
C ASN A 770 25.29 24.82 12.53
N PHE A 771 24.87 23.56 12.64
CA PHE A 771 24.94 22.62 11.54
C PHE A 771 23.54 22.49 10.96
N ASN A 772 23.38 22.86 9.69
CA ASN A 772 22.09 23.01 9.05
C ASN A 772 21.95 22.00 7.92
N LEU A 773 20.91 21.19 7.99
CA LEU A 773 20.49 20.29 6.93
C LEU A 773 19.21 20.88 6.32
N LEU A 774 19.31 21.54 5.17
CA LEU A 774 18.24 22.37 4.59
C LEU A 774 17.90 21.92 3.15
N PRO A 775 17.43 20.68 2.94
CA PRO A 775 17.10 20.20 1.61
C PRO A 775 15.97 21.01 0.97
N GLY A 776 16.15 21.35 -0.32
CA GLY A 776 15.13 22.03 -1.13
C GLY A 776 13.95 21.12 -1.49
N THR A 777 12.94 21.66 -2.18
CA THR A 777 11.85 20.86 -2.76
C THR A 777 12.40 19.79 -3.71
N GLY A 778 11.88 18.55 -3.64
CA GLY A 778 12.35 17.42 -4.46
C GLY A 778 13.62 16.72 -3.95
N VAL A 779 14.35 17.34 -3.01
CA VAL A 779 15.66 16.86 -2.53
C VAL A 779 15.51 16.04 -1.26
N THR A 780 16.05 14.81 -1.21
CA THR A 780 16.04 13.98 0.01
C THR A 780 17.43 13.83 0.62
N GLN A 781 17.50 13.80 1.94
CA GLN A 781 18.72 13.49 2.70
C GLN A 781 18.51 12.24 3.56
N THR A 782 19.28 11.20 3.27
CA THR A 782 19.31 9.93 4.00
C THR A 782 20.63 9.79 4.75
N ILE A 783 20.55 9.82 6.08
CA ILE A 783 21.70 9.86 6.97
C ILE A 783 21.64 8.63 7.86
N GLY A 784 22.78 7.93 8.02
CA GLY A 784 22.89 6.80 8.92
C GLY A 784 22.97 7.28 10.36
N THR A 785 24.19 7.35 10.89
CA THR A 785 24.42 7.84 12.26
C THR A 785 24.84 9.30 12.26
N LEU A 786 24.11 10.18 12.96
CA LEU A 786 24.52 11.56 13.23
C LEU A 786 25.02 11.68 14.67
N ASN A 787 26.34 11.87 14.79
CA ASN A 787 27.04 12.04 16.05
C ASN A 787 27.28 13.52 16.32
N MET A 788 26.61 14.05 17.33
CA MET A 788 26.91 15.36 17.89
C MET A 788 28.00 15.20 18.95
N LEU A 789 29.23 15.60 18.61
CA LEU A 789 30.40 15.48 19.48
C LEU A 789 30.68 16.82 20.15
N ASN A 790 30.43 16.92 21.47
CA ASN A 790 30.72 18.14 22.23
C ASN A 790 31.79 17.89 23.30
N THR A 791 33.03 18.25 23.01
CA THR A 791 34.16 18.09 23.92
C THR A 791 34.37 19.28 24.86
N LEU A 792 33.67 20.42 24.68
CA LEU A 792 34.03 21.70 25.32
C LEU A 792 32.83 22.63 25.65
N ALA A 793 33.09 23.72 26.39
CA ALA A 793 32.10 24.56 27.10
C ALA A 793 31.20 25.49 26.23
N SER A 794 30.77 25.11 25.02
CA SER A 794 29.96 25.97 24.13
C SER A 794 28.57 25.40 23.80
N ASN A 795 27.61 26.26 23.45
CA ASN A 795 26.28 25.84 23.00
C ASN A 795 26.34 25.39 21.53
N LYS A 796 25.56 24.36 21.14
CA LYS A 796 25.49 23.86 19.75
C LYS A 796 24.05 23.64 19.32
N ARG A 797 23.79 23.82 18.02
CA ARG A 797 22.49 23.61 17.42
C ARG A 797 22.60 22.79 16.13
N LEU A 798 21.86 21.69 16.08
CA LEU A 798 21.55 20.96 14.86
C LEU A 798 20.19 21.46 14.35
N ILE A 799 20.15 21.94 13.11
CA ILE A 799 18.91 22.34 12.45
C ILE A 799 18.58 21.29 11.38
N LEU A 800 17.50 20.55 11.62
CA LEU A 800 16.84 19.74 10.59
C LEU A 800 15.80 20.64 9.93
N GLY A 801 16.06 21.07 8.71
CA GLY A 801 15.31 22.15 8.04
C GLY A 801 14.75 21.75 6.68
N GLY A 802 14.61 22.73 5.80
CA GLY A 802 14.23 22.51 4.41
C GLY A 802 12.73 22.39 4.15
N GLU A 803 12.41 22.17 2.87
CA GLU A 803 11.03 22.14 2.34
C GLU A 803 10.60 20.73 1.91
N SER A 804 11.55 19.81 1.69
CA SER A 804 11.25 18.44 1.26
C SER A 804 10.73 17.53 2.38
N THR A 805 10.07 16.47 1.95
CA THR A 805 9.65 15.35 2.78
C THR A 805 10.52 14.12 2.53
N GLY A 806 10.46 13.12 3.42
CA GLY A 806 11.21 11.88 3.26
C GLY A 806 12.67 11.93 3.71
N ASN A 807 13.08 13.00 4.42
CA ASN A 807 14.41 13.10 5.00
C ASN A 807 14.53 12.23 6.25
N VAL A 808 15.63 11.48 6.37
CA VAL A 808 15.82 10.48 7.42
C VAL A 808 17.18 10.63 8.07
N VAL A 809 17.19 10.58 9.40
CA VAL A 809 18.36 10.26 10.22
C VAL A 809 18.06 8.93 10.90
N ASP A 810 18.82 7.88 10.61
CA ASP A 810 18.58 6.59 11.24
C ASP A 810 18.83 6.67 12.75
N THR A 811 20.04 7.08 13.14
CA THR A 811 20.46 7.12 14.53
C THR A 811 21.06 8.48 14.89
N LEU A 812 20.56 9.12 15.95
CA LEU A 812 21.09 10.39 16.46
C LEU A 812 21.75 10.16 17.84
N THR A 813 23.08 10.29 17.94
CA THR A 813 23.80 10.12 19.22
C THR A 813 24.52 11.39 19.62
N TRP A 814 24.45 11.73 20.91
CA TRP A 814 25.15 12.90 21.46
C TRP A 814 26.09 12.47 22.59
N SER A 815 27.36 12.88 22.48
CA SER A 815 28.36 12.72 23.55
C SER A 815 28.75 14.09 24.11
N VAL A 816 28.72 14.24 25.44
CA VAL A 816 28.88 15.53 26.11
C VAL A 816 30.03 15.57 27.10
N THR A 817 30.80 16.65 27.05
CA THR A 817 31.65 17.16 28.13
C THR A 817 31.53 18.70 28.14
N GLY A 818 30.39 19.27 28.52
CA GLY A 818 30.21 20.75 28.43
C GLY A 818 28.79 21.32 28.51
N ASN A 819 28.53 22.35 27.69
CA ASN A 819 27.33 23.22 27.67
C ASN A 819 26.18 22.70 26.75
N GLN A 820 25.16 23.52 26.48
CA GLN A 820 23.83 23.13 25.96
C GLN A 820 23.84 22.63 24.49
N LEU A 821 23.16 21.52 24.21
CA LEU A 821 22.87 21.00 22.87
C LEU A 821 21.38 21.20 22.51
N MET A 822 21.13 21.60 21.27
CA MET A 822 19.79 21.89 20.76
C MET A 822 19.56 21.16 19.44
N LEU A 823 18.48 20.38 19.37
CA LEU A 823 17.89 19.93 18.13
C LEU A 823 16.73 20.85 17.78
N THR A 824 16.78 21.46 16.60
CA THR A 824 15.71 22.30 16.06
C THR A 824 15.22 21.70 14.76
N LYS A 825 13.93 21.36 14.69
CA LYS A 825 13.22 21.13 13.44
C LYS A 825 12.67 22.47 12.94
N ALA A 826 13.13 22.93 11.78
CA ALA A 826 12.69 24.15 11.11
C ALA A 826 12.25 23.85 9.66
N GLY A 827 11.74 24.84 8.92
CA GLY A 827 11.28 24.64 7.54
C GLY A 827 9.98 23.84 7.43
N THR A 828 9.30 23.94 6.29
CA THR A 828 7.99 23.31 6.03
C THR A 828 8.06 21.80 5.81
N GLY A 829 9.26 21.28 5.49
CA GLY A 829 9.49 19.87 5.19
C GLY A 829 9.32 18.91 6.38
N SER A 830 9.57 17.63 6.13
CA SER A 830 9.51 16.57 7.15
C SER A 830 10.83 15.83 7.34
N TRP A 831 11.09 15.47 8.60
CA TRP A 831 12.26 14.68 9.02
C TRP A 831 11.83 13.53 9.93
N THR A 832 12.43 12.37 9.73
CA THR A 832 12.28 11.20 10.60
C THR A 832 13.60 10.87 11.29
N ILE A 833 13.58 10.69 12.60
CA ILE A 833 14.67 10.07 13.36
C ILE A 833 14.21 8.66 13.73
N SER A 834 14.81 7.64 13.12
CA SER A 834 14.28 6.27 13.16
C SER A 834 14.43 5.60 14.53
N ASN A 835 15.59 5.75 15.17
CA ASN A 835 15.92 5.08 16.43
C ASN A 835 15.81 6.02 17.65
N ASP A 836 15.98 5.43 18.84
CA ASP A 836 15.96 6.14 20.12
C ASP A 836 16.99 7.27 20.19
N ILE A 837 16.56 8.43 20.65
CA ILE A 837 17.47 9.52 21.04
C ILE A 837 17.89 9.30 22.49
N ALA A 838 19.13 8.84 22.70
CA ALA A 838 19.70 8.58 24.02
C ALA A 838 20.96 9.42 24.29
N PHE A 839 21.13 9.86 25.54
CA PHE A 839 22.28 10.65 25.99
C PHE A 839 23.31 9.80 26.75
N SER A 840 24.57 9.78 26.31
CA SER A 840 25.64 9.07 27.01
C SER A 840 26.01 9.79 28.32
N THR A 841 25.47 9.30 29.44
CA THR A 841 25.91 9.39 30.85
C THR A 841 26.63 10.67 31.35
N GLY A 842 26.03 11.32 32.37
CA GLY A 842 26.80 11.80 33.54
C GLY A 842 26.71 13.28 33.96
N GLY A 843 26.10 14.17 33.19
CA GLY A 843 26.06 15.61 33.53
C GLY A 843 24.66 16.23 33.47
N SER A 844 24.25 16.95 34.52
CA SER A 844 22.94 17.62 34.67
C SER A 844 22.70 18.83 33.72
N ARG A 845 23.27 18.87 32.51
CA ARG A 845 23.25 20.08 31.65
C ARG A 845 22.94 19.82 30.16
N ALA A 846 21.64 19.92 29.85
CA ALA A 846 21.02 20.66 28.74
C ALA A 846 21.03 20.11 27.28
N ALA A 847 20.33 19.00 27.05
CA ALA A 847 19.80 18.58 25.75
C ALA A 847 18.35 19.06 25.57
N ARG A 848 18.05 19.78 24.48
CA ARG A 848 16.71 20.34 24.19
C ARG A 848 16.21 19.96 22.80
N LEU A 849 14.91 19.85 22.67
CA LEU A 849 14.21 19.67 21.39
C LEU A 849 13.25 20.85 21.15
N TYR A 850 13.32 21.42 19.95
CA TYR A 850 12.38 22.42 19.44
C TYR A 850 11.87 22.02 18.07
N VAL A 851 10.55 21.96 17.90
CA VAL A 851 9.91 21.85 16.59
C VAL A 851 9.31 23.20 16.26
N GLU A 852 10.05 24.01 15.51
CA GLU A 852 9.68 25.38 15.15
C GLU A 852 8.73 25.41 13.94
N GLN A 853 8.93 24.54 12.94
CA GLN A 853 8.09 24.47 11.73
C GLN A 853 8.18 23.08 11.08
N GLY A 854 7.11 22.68 10.37
CA GLY A 854 7.05 21.41 9.64
C GLY A 854 6.95 20.20 10.57
N THR A 855 7.24 19.01 10.07
CA THR A 855 6.99 17.76 10.81
C THR A 855 8.29 17.08 11.25
N LEU A 856 8.42 16.77 12.54
CA LEU A 856 9.44 15.87 13.07
C LEU A 856 8.79 14.58 13.54
N THR A 857 9.26 13.44 13.04
CA THR A 857 8.85 12.10 13.48
C THR A 857 9.98 11.46 14.26
N LEU A 858 9.69 10.95 15.46
CA LEU A 858 10.60 10.18 16.28
C LEU A 858 10.10 8.73 16.32
N GLY A 859 10.80 7.84 15.62
CA GLY A 859 10.47 6.41 15.53
C GLY A 859 10.88 5.61 16.77
N GLY A 860 11.90 6.09 17.50
CA GLY A 860 12.35 5.50 18.76
C GLY A 860 11.27 5.51 19.84
N THR A 861 11.26 4.49 20.69
CA THR A 861 10.30 4.27 21.78
C THR A 861 10.84 4.62 23.16
N ALA A 862 12.14 4.90 23.30
CA ALA A 862 12.79 5.27 24.56
C ALA A 862 13.65 6.52 24.39
N ASN A 863 12.99 7.66 24.18
CA ASN A 863 13.66 8.94 23.99
C ASN A 863 13.97 9.58 25.35
N TYR A 864 15.22 9.97 25.55
CA TYR A 864 15.67 10.61 26.78
C TYR A 864 16.13 12.03 26.47
N PHE A 865 15.72 13.04 27.25
CA PHE A 865 16.14 14.45 27.17
C PHE A 865 16.48 15.00 28.54
N THR A 866 17.57 15.75 28.68
CA THR A 866 17.99 16.26 29.99
C THR A 866 17.35 17.60 30.37
N HIS A 867 16.58 18.22 29.45
CA HIS A 867 15.92 19.52 29.65
C HIS A 867 14.57 19.56 28.90
N LYS A 868 14.18 20.71 28.35
CA LYS A 868 12.84 20.99 27.82
C LYS A 868 12.60 20.50 26.38
N VAL A 869 11.33 20.27 26.09
CA VAL A 869 10.79 19.89 24.78
C VAL A 869 9.69 20.88 24.41
N GLY A 870 9.80 21.52 23.24
CA GLY A 870 8.83 22.51 22.77
C GLY A 870 8.38 22.25 21.33
N VAL A 871 7.08 22.31 21.08
CA VAL A 871 6.48 22.31 19.75
C VAL A 871 5.84 23.68 19.48
N SER A 872 6.07 24.23 18.29
CA SER A 872 5.81 25.63 17.91
C SER A 872 6.54 26.65 18.78
N THR A 873 7.80 26.39 19.13
CA THR A 873 8.55 27.28 20.03
C THR A 873 9.85 27.75 19.41
N VAL A 874 10.03 29.07 19.36
CA VAL A 874 11.29 29.68 18.95
C VAL A 874 12.33 29.65 20.07
N ARG A 875 13.57 29.38 19.70
CA ARG A 875 14.76 29.34 20.56
C ARG A 875 14.97 30.53 21.51
N GLU A 876 14.58 31.77 21.17
CA GLU A 876 15.18 32.98 21.79
C GLU A 876 14.48 33.54 23.04
N SER A 877 13.29 33.06 23.38
CA SER A 877 12.65 33.39 24.65
C SER A 877 11.78 32.23 25.09
N ASN A 878 12.15 31.59 26.21
CA ASN A 878 11.35 30.58 26.90
C ASN A 878 9.86 31.00 26.93
N LEU A 879 9.01 30.39 26.07
CA LEU A 879 7.55 30.55 25.98
C LEU A 879 6.99 31.45 24.85
N THR A 880 7.79 32.01 23.94
CA THR A 880 7.24 32.72 22.76
C THR A 880 6.92 31.76 21.61
N ALA A 881 5.65 31.74 21.20
CA ALA A 881 5.17 30.91 20.09
C ALA A 881 5.82 31.34 18.76
N SER A 882 6.19 30.35 17.94
CA SER A 882 6.60 30.58 16.54
C SER A 882 5.45 31.03 15.66
N ASN A 883 4.21 30.67 16.06
CA ASN A 883 2.98 30.76 15.27
C ASN A 883 3.08 30.09 13.89
N GLN A 884 4.08 29.25 13.68
CA GLN A 884 4.25 28.46 12.47
C GLN A 884 3.64 27.07 12.68
N ALA A 885 3.06 26.52 11.62
CA ALA A 885 2.58 25.14 11.62
C ALA A 885 3.76 24.19 11.90
N SER A 886 3.68 23.48 13.02
CA SER A 886 4.72 22.56 13.48
C SER A 886 4.08 21.32 14.05
N LYS A 887 4.64 20.14 13.77
CA LYS A 887 4.10 18.86 14.18
C LYS A 887 5.19 17.96 14.75
N LEU A 888 4.96 17.43 15.94
CA LEU A 888 5.77 16.36 16.52
C LEU A 888 4.97 15.06 16.49
N ILE A 889 5.52 14.04 15.84
CA ILE A 889 5.01 12.67 15.85
C ILE A 889 5.94 11.83 16.72
N ALA A 890 5.46 11.27 17.83
CA ALA A 890 6.29 10.50 18.75
C ALA A 890 5.47 9.52 19.59
N LYS A 891 6.00 8.32 19.81
CA LYS A 891 5.41 7.27 20.65
C LYS A 891 6.39 6.74 21.69
N GLY A 892 5.90 5.86 22.55
CA GLY A 892 6.68 5.25 23.62
C GLY A 892 6.98 6.25 24.73
N THR A 893 8.11 6.08 25.41
CA THR A 893 8.49 6.88 26.57
C THR A 893 9.42 8.02 26.19
N PHE A 894 8.97 9.23 26.51
CA PHE A 894 9.71 10.47 26.53
C PHE A 894 10.14 10.80 27.95
N THR A 895 11.40 10.55 28.29
CA THR A 895 11.95 10.81 29.63
C THR A 895 12.68 12.15 29.67
N ILE A 896 12.24 13.05 30.55
CA ILE A 896 12.87 14.34 30.85
C ILE A 896 13.68 14.21 32.16
N GLY A 897 14.99 14.38 32.06
CA GLY A 897 15.95 14.12 33.14
C GLY A 897 15.92 15.11 34.32
N ASP A 898 15.25 16.26 34.19
CA ASP A 898 15.13 17.28 35.24
C ASP A 898 13.65 17.61 35.51
N ASN A 899 13.17 17.36 36.72
CA ASN A 899 11.78 17.57 37.16
C ASN A 899 11.37 19.05 37.33
N ARG A 900 12.20 20.00 36.92
CA ARG A 900 11.88 21.44 36.84
C ARG A 900 11.51 21.89 35.42
N GLU A 901 11.53 20.96 34.47
CA GLU A 901 11.47 21.25 33.04
C GLU A 901 10.12 20.90 32.42
N TYR A 902 9.88 21.48 31.25
CA TYR A 902 8.58 21.50 30.61
C TYR A 902 8.56 20.70 29.31
N PHE A 903 7.44 20.01 29.08
CA PHE A 903 6.99 19.57 27.76
C PHE A 903 5.81 20.46 27.37
N TYR A 904 5.92 21.22 26.30
CA TYR A 904 4.88 22.16 25.90
C TYR A 904 4.65 22.16 24.40
N VAL A 905 3.39 22.35 24.03
CA VAL A 905 2.94 22.53 22.66
C VAL A 905 2.23 23.88 22.62
N GLN A 906 2.78 24.80 21.85
CA GLN A 906 2.28 26.17 21.79
C GLN A 906 1.25 26.35 20.68
N ASN A 907 0.76 27.58 20.53
CA ASN A 907 -0.12 27.97 19.44
C ASN A 907 0.41 27.51 18.07
N ALA A 908 -0.46 26.93 17.24
CA ALA A 908 -0.15 26.32 15.93
C ALA A 908 0.75 25.05 15.98
N GLY A 909 1.10 24.57 17.17
CA GLY A 909 1.81 23.31 17.36
C GLY A 909 0.85 22.13 17.43
N THR A 910 1.21 21.03 16.78
CA THR A 910 0.48 19.77 16.77
C THR A 910 1.31 18.66 17.39
N LEU A 911 0.71 17.89 18.29
CA LEU A 911 1.26 16.65 18.83
C LEU A 911 0.44 15.45 18.34
N SER A 912 1.11 14.37 17.98
CA SER A 912 0.49 13.13 17.48
C SER A 912 1.30 11.91 17.95
N PRO A 913 0.68 10.90 18.58
CA PRO A 913 1.34 9.66 18.93
C PRO A 913 1.82 8.82 17.73
N GLY A 914 1.20 8.96 16.56
CA GLY A 914 1.59 8.22 15.37
C GLY A 914 0.45 8.14 14.36
N PRO A 915 0.65 7.42 13.25
CA PRO A 915 -0.46 6.88 12.47
C PRO A 915 -1.05 5.65 13.18
N GLY A 916 -2.35 5.67 13.47
CA GLY A 916 -3.03 4.60 14.20
C GLY A 916 -2.97 4.83 15.71
N VAL A 917 -3.48 3.85 16.47
CA VAL A 917 -3.60 3.96 17.94
C VAL A 917 -2.28 3.63 18.64
N GLU A 918 -1.69 4.64 19.27
CA GLU A 918 -0.40 4.59 19.95
C GLU A 918 -0.45 5.29 21.33
N THR A 919 0.60 5.11 22.13
CA THR A 919 0.74 5.79 23.42
C THR A 919 2.04 6.58 23.48
N LEU A 920 1.94 7.86 23.86
CA LEU A 920 3.07 8.72 24.20
C LEU A 920 3.10 8.92 25.72
N THR A 921 4.06 8.31 26.39
CA THR A 921 4.33 8.53 27.81
C THR A 921 5.34 9.66 27.99
N VAL A 922 4.98 10.73 28.68
CA VAL A 922 5.91 11.78 29.13
C VAL A 922 6.21 11.58 30.61
N ARG A 923 7.49 11.37 30.93
CA ARG A 923 7.97 11.04 32.27
C ARG A 923 9.10 11.99 32.69
N TRP A 924 9.19 12.32 33.96
CA TRP A 924 10.34 13.03 34.53
C TRP A 924 11.15 12.13 35.48
N ASN A 925 12.47 12.33 35.55
CA ASN A 925 13.30 11.67 36.57
C ASN A 925 13.21 12.37 37.93
N ALA A 926 13.17 11.59 39.01
CA ALA A 926 13.18 12.11 40.38
C ALA A 926 14.54 12.80 40.70
N ASN A 927 14.47 14.02 41.25
CA ASN A 927 15.63 14.73 41.79
C ASN A 927 15.45 14.96 43.30
N SER A 928 16.51 14.70 44.08
CA SER A 928 16.47 14.64 45.54
C SER A 928 16.44 15.99 46.26
N ASN A 929 16.49 17.13 45.56
CA ASN A 929 16.85 18.42 46.18
C ASN A 929 15.90 19.60 45.90
N ALA A 930 14.65 19.36 45.50
CA ALA A 930 13.73 20.45 45.10
C ALA A 930 12.50 20.54 46.02
N THR A 931 12.38 21.67 46.73
CA THR A 931 11.33 21.96 47.72
C THR A 931 10.04 22.55 47.14
N THR A 932 10.03 22.86 45.83
CA THR A 932 8.87 23.31 45.04
C THR A 932 9.07 22.91 43.56
N THR A 933 8.56 21.74 43.13
CA THR A 933 8.82 21.19 41.77
C THR A 933 7.65 21.40 40.81
N HIS A 934 7.94 21.78 39.56
CA HIS A 934 6.96 21.96 38.49
C HIS A 934 7.38 21.17 37.23
N ALA A 935 7.29 19.84 37.28
CA ALA A 935 7.19 19.06 36.04
C ALA A 935 5.85 19.46 35.37
N GLN A 936 5.85 19.84 34.10
CA GLN A 936 4.61 20.21 33.42
C GLN A 936 4.54 19.64 32.01
N PHE A 937 3.42 18.98 31.74
CA PHE A 937 2.91 18.77 30.39
C PHE A 937 1.88 19.86 30.08
N ASN A 938 2.11 20.65 29.04
CA ASN A 938 1.29 21.83 28.74
C ASN A 938 0.88 21.90 27.27
N MET A 939 -0.38 21.60 26.99
CA MET A 939 -1.04 21.89 25.71
C MET A 939 -1.58 23.32 25.79
N GLN A 940 -0.89 24.31 25.24
CA GLN A 940 -1.28 25.72 25.41
C GLN A 940 -2.47 26.08 24.50
N THR A 941 -3.08 27.24 24.74
CA THR A 941 -4.13 27.79 23.88
C THR A 941 -3.69 27.84 22.42
N GLY A 942 -4.53 27.32 21.51
CA GLY A 942 -4.27 27.24 20.07
C GLY A 942 -3.36 26.09 19.63
N SER A 943 -2.96 25.19 20.54
CA SER A 943 -2.30 23.93 20.18
C SER A 943 -3.30 22.87 19.70
N THR A 944 -2.81 21.84 19.00
CA THR A 944 -3.61 20.70 18.53
C THR A 944 -3.03 19.38 19.02
N TYR A 945 -3.91 18.46 19.44
CA TYR A 945 -3.61 17.05 19.63
C TYR A 945 -4.35 16.26 18.55
N GLU A 946 -3.63 15.63 17.63
CA GLU A 946 -4.20 14.63 16.72
C GLU A 946 -4.36 13.31 17.48
N TRP A 947 -5.60 12.86 17.60
CA TRP A 947 -6.01 11.72 18.39
C TRP A 947 -6.74 10.72 17.49
N ASP A 948 -6.12 9.56 17.29
CA ASP A 948 -6.65 8.48 16.50
C ASP A 948 -7.54 7.54 17.36
N ILE A 949 -8.61 7.02 16.77
CA ILE A 949 -9.48 5.98 17.34
C ILE A 949 -9.55 4.77 16.40
N ALA A 950 -9.49 3.57 16.98
CA ALA A 950 -9.58 2.29 16.26
C ALA A 950 -10.58 1.32 16.93
N SER A 951 -10.59 0.05 16.51
CA SER A 951 -11.51 -0.99 16.99
C SER A 951 -11.43 -1.20 18.51
N SER A 952 -12.51 -1.73 19.11
CA SER A 952 -12.56 -2.11 20.54
C SER A 952 -12.34 -0.95 21.53
N MET A 953 -12.72 0.28 21.14
CA MET A 953 -12.49 1.51 21.93
C MET A 953 -11.00 1.79 22.20
N SER A 954 -10.10 1.26 21.37
CA SER A 954 -8.68 1.61 21.45
C SER A 954 -8.46 2.99 20.85
N THR A 955 -7.67 3.81 21.54
CA THR A 955 -7.50 5.22 21.24
C THR A 955 -6.08 5.65 21.52
N ASP A 956 -5.63 6.70 20.85
CA ASP A 956 -4.39 7.37 21.19
C ASP A 956 -4.42 7.84 22.66
N VAL A 957 -3.29 7.69 23.35
CA VAL A 957 -3.15 8.14 24.74
C VAL A 957 -1.87 8.94 24.92
N ILE A 958 -2.03 10.12 25.51
CA ILE A 958 -0.91 10.84 26.14
C ILE A 958 -0.91 10.50 27.63
N ASP A 959 0.13 9.81 28.08
CA ASP A 959 0.30 9.35 29.45
C ASP A 959 1.32 10.23 30.19
N VAL A 960 0.95 10.80 31.33
CA VAL A 960 1.80 11.72 32.11
C VAL A 960 2.23 11.06 33.42
N GLN A 961 3.52 10.77 33.53
CA GLN A 961 4.11 10.09 34.70
C GLN A 961 5.07 11.01 35.45
N THR A 962 5.07 10.97 36.79
CA THR A 962 5.93 11.82 37.62
C THR A 962 7.29 11.19 37.89
N GLY A 963 7.43 9.88 37.65
CA GLY A 963 8.66 9.13 37.80
C GLY A 963 9.27 9.16 39.21
N GLY A 964 8.41 9.31 40.22
CA GLY A 964 8.79 9.40 41.63
C GLY A 964 9.07 10.82 42.13
N SER A 965 8.79 11.85 41.32
CA SER A 965 8.78 13.25 41.78
C SER A 965 7.48 13.58 42.51
N ASN A 966 7.53 14.54 43.45
CA ASN A 966 6.41 14.81 44.36
C ASN A 966 5.20 15.47 43.66
N PHE A 967 5.37 16.14 42.51
CA PHE A 967 4.31 16.91 41.83
C PHE A 967 4.55 17.05 40.31
N ALA A 968 3.51 16.82 39.49
CA ALA A 968 3.47 17.20 38.08
C ALA A 968 2.18 17.96 37.74
N ASN A 969 2.19 18.79 36.70
CA ASN A 969 1.00 19.49 36.20
C ASN A 969 0.64 18.98 34.79
N LEU A 970 -0.61 18.59 34.61
CA LEU A 970 -1.25 18.35 33.31
C LEU A 970 -2.13 19.56 33.00
N ASN A 971 -1.64 20.44 32.14
CA ASN A 971 -2.33 21.66 31.73
C ASN A 971 -2.82 21.50 30.29
N LEU A 972 -4.14 21.41 30.13
CA LEU A 972 -4.82 21.46 28.85
C LEU A 972 -5.44 22.85 28.72
N GLY A 973 -4.78 23.76 28.01
CA GLY A 973 -5.29 25.11 27.72
C GLY A 973 -6.49 25.07 26.76
N ASN A 974 -6.77 26.19 26.09
CA ASN A 974 -7.81 26.21 25.04
C ASN A 974 -7.28 25.57 23.75
N MET A 975 -7.05 24.26 23.81
CA MET A 975 -6.48 23.44 22.74
C MET A 975 -7.55 22.87 21.82
N THR A 976 -7.13 22.36 20.67
CA THR A 976 -7.95 21.57 19.75
C THR A 976 -7.63 20.09 19.92
N LEU A 977 -8.64 19.25 20.10
CA LEU A 977 -8.54 17.80 19.95
C LEU A 977 -9.04 17.45 18.55
N LYS A 978 -8.14 17.07 17.65
CA LYS A 978 -8.46 16.65 16.28
C LYS A 978 -8.66 15.15 16.24
N ILE A 979 -9.88 14.74 15.98
CA ILE A 979 -10.35 13.36 16.09
C ILE A 979 -10.25 12.70 14.71
N LYS A 980 -9.60 11.55 14.64
CA LYS A 980 -9.28 10.86 13.38
C LYS A 980 -9.67 9.38 13.44
N ASP A 981 -10.22 8.87 12.35
CA ASP A 981 -10.56 7.45 12.21
C ASP A 981 -9.36 6.67 11.68
N ALA A 982 -8.87 5.69 12.44
CA ALA A 982 -7.77 4.81 12.04
C ALA A 982 -8.20 3.62 11.16
N GLY A 983 -9.47 3.54 10.75
CA GLY A 983 -9.93 2.69 9.63
C GLY A 983 -10.67 1.40 9.97
N VAL A 984 -10.97 1.11 11.25
CA VAL A 984 -11.72 -0.12 11.66
C VAL A 984 -12.63 0.13 12.87
N VAL A 985 -13.10 1.37 13.06
CA VAL A 985 -13.99 1.68 14.19
C VAL A 985 -15.42 1.26 13.86
N SER A 986 -16.08 0.54 14.77
CA SER A 986 -17.52 0.24 14.72
C SER A 986 -18.07 0.11 16.15
N GLY A 987 -19.34 0.47 16.36
CA GLY A 987 -20.03 0.19 17.63
C GLY A 987 -19.65 1.10 18.79
N ILE A 988 -19.22 2.33 18.49
CA ILE A 988 -19.02 3.37 19.51
C ILE A 988 -20.36 4.03 19.81
N ASN A 989 -20.74 4.07 21.08
CA ASN A 989 -21.94 4.71 21.59
C ASN A 989 -21.63 6.07 22.21
N PRO A 990 -22.59 7.02 22.21
CA PRO A 990 -22.38 8.35 22.80
C PRO A 990 -21.97 8.34 24.28
N THR A 991 -22.30 7.27 25.01
CA THR A 991 -21.97 7.09 26.43
C THR A 991 -20.59 6.46 26.67
N ASP A 992 -19.93 5.97 25.63
CA ASP A 992 -18.64 5.29 25.79
C ASP A 992 -17.56 6.28 26.22
N GLN A 993 -16.70 5.82 27.13
CA GLN A 993 -15.62 6.61 27.71
C GLN A 993 -14.31 6.28 27.01
N LEU A 994 -13.96 7.09 26.02
CA LEU A 994 -12.80 6.90 25.15
C LEU A 994 -11.58 7.58 25.76
N LYS A 995 -10.47 6.86 25.95
CA LYS A 995 -9.31 7.41 26.68
C LYS A 995 -8.58 8.46 25.83
N VAL A 996 -8.25 9.61 26.42
CA VAL A 996 -7.50 10.68 25.73
C VAL A 996 -6.18 10.97 26.44
N PHE A 997 -6.24 11.11 27.77
CA PHE A 997 -5.06 11.30 28.61
C PHE A 997 -5.09 10.34 29.80
N THR A 998 -3.91 9.87 30.22
CA THR A 998 -3.73 9.19 31.50
C THR A 998 -2.69 9.92 32.34
N TYR A 999 -2.78 9.77 33.66
CA TYR A 999 -1.82 10.37 34.58
C TYR A 999 -1.65 9.52 35.83
N GLU A 1000 -0.44 9.56 36.40
CA GLU A 1000 -0.11 8.81 37.61
C GLU A 1000 -0.93 9.26 38.82
N THR A 1001 -1.51 8.31 39.57
CA THR A 1001 -2.33 8.59 40.76
C THR A 1001 -1.59 8.42 42.08
N ALA A 1002 -0.45 7.71 42.06
CA ALA A 1002 0.37 7.45 43.24
C ALA A 1002 0.99 8.73 43.83
N GLN A 1003 1.16 9.78 43.01
CA GLN A 1003 1.62 11.11 43.40
C GLN A 1003 0.63 12.17 42.86
N PRO A 1004 0.43 13.30 43.54
CA PRO A 1004 -0.53 14.31 43.11
C PRO A 1004 -0.11 14.96 41.78
N VAL A 1005 -0.89 14.68 40.73
CA VAL A 1005 -0.86 15.43 39.47
C VAL A 1005 -1.93 16.51 39.52
N ASN A 1006 -1.53 17.78 39.48
CA ASN A 1006 -2.45 18.91 39.34
C ASN A 1006 -2.95 18.98 37.90
N ARG A 1007 -4.26 19.13 37.72
CA ARG A 1007 -4.91 19.07 36.41
C ARG A 1007 -5.69 20.35 36.18
N SER A 1008 -5.50 20.96 35.03
CA SER A 1008 -6.23 22.14 34.59
C SER A 1008 -6.72 21.87 33.17
N ILE A 1009 -8.04 21.90 32.98
CA ILE A 1009 -8.68 21.69 31.68
C ILE A 1009 -9.42 22.98 31.32
N GLY A 1010 -8.92 23.66 30.29
CA GLY A 1010 -9.52 24.83 29.66
C GLY A 1010 -10.63 24.45 28.68
N THR A 1011 -11.01 25.38 27.82
CA THR A 1011 -12.03 25.12 26.79
C THR A 1011 -11.44 24.34 25.64
N VAL A 1012 -11.74 23.04 25.54
CA VAL A 1012 -11.28 22.19 24.43
C VAL A 1012 -12.20 22.36 23.24
N THR A 1013 -11.59 22.67 22.08
CA THR A 1013 -12.27 22.64 20.78
C THR A 1013 -12.14 21.25 20.19
N PHE A 1014 -13.23 20.68 19.68
CA PHE A 1014 -13.20 19.38 19.02
C PHE A 1014 -13.24 19.58 17.51
N ASP A 1015 -12.19 19.14 16.81
CA ASP A 1015 -12.13 19.12 15.35
C ASP A 1015 -12.47 17.71 14.86
N THR A 1016 -13.66 17.57 14.28
CA THR A 1016 -14.19 16.31 13.71
C THR A 1016 -14.07 16.27 12.19
N SER A 1017 -13.37 17.22 11.56
CA SER A 1017 -13.26 17.32 10.09
C SER A 1017 -12.61 16.11 9.42
N ALA A 1018 -11.87 15.30 10.18
CA ALA A 1018 -11.23 14.08 9.69
C ALA A 1018 -12.08 12.81 9.89
N LEU A 1019 -13.32 12.94 10.38
CA LEU A 1019 -14.29 11.86 10.49
C LEU A 1019 -15.19 11.83 9.26
N GLY A 1020 -15.50 10.62 8.78
CA GLY A 1020 -16.46 10.44 7.69
C GLY A 1020 -17.92 10.65 8.11
N PRO A 1021 -18.85 10.72 7.14
CA PRO A 1021 -20.28 10.95 7.39
C PRO A 1021 -20.96 9.86 8.24
N GLU A 1022 -20.34 8.69 8.39
CA GLU A 1022 -20.79 7.59 9.23
C GLU A 1022 -20.68 7.85 10.74
N TRP A 1023 -19.96 8.91 11.14
CA TRP A 1023 -19.83 9.34 12.53
C TRP A 1023 -20.96 10.30 12.91
N THR A 1024 -21.66 10.00 14.00
CA THR A 1024 -22.62 10.91 14.62
C THR A 1024 -21.98 11.58 15.83
N ILE A 1025 -21.99 12.92 15.83
CA ILE A 1025 -21.37 13.76 16.85
C ILE A 1025 -22.46 14.26 17.80
N GLY A 1026 -22.45 13.77 19.03
CA GLY A 1026 -23.27 14.26 20.14
C GLY A 1026 -22.57 15.39 20.91
N THR A 1027 -22.94 15.57 22.18
CA THR A 1027 -22.28 16.55 23.06
C THR A 1027 -20.89 16.05 23.45
N LEU A 1028 -19.88 16.52 22.75
CA LEU A 1028 -18.48 16.20 23.06
C LEU A 1028 -18.01 16.91 24.32
N ALA A 1029 -17.38 16.15 25.22
CA ALA A 1029 -16.81 16.67 26.45
C ALA A 1029 -15.62 15.81 26.90
N LEU A 1030 -14.58 16.48 27.43
CA LEU A 1030 -13.55 15.80 28.21
C LEU A 1030 -13.98 15.71 29.67
N THR A 1031 -14.04 14.49 30.20
CA THR A 1031 -14.43 14.23 31.58
C THR A 1031 -13.25 13.66 32.34
N ASP A 1032 -12.86 14.34 33.42
CA ASP A 1032 -11.89 13.85 34.39
C ASP A 1032 -12.60 13.30 35.62
N GLY A 1033 -12.52 11.98 35.81
CA GLY A 1033 -13.11 11.29 36.97
C GLY A 1033 -12.22 11.31 38.21
N GLY A 1034 -11.02 11.90 38.14
CA GLY A 1034 -10.05 11.92 39.24
C GLY A 1034 -9.26 10.62 39.43
N ASN A 1035 -9.54 9.58 38.64
CA ASN A 1035 -9.03 8.22 38.81
C ASN A 1035 -7.82 7.88 37.91
N GLY A 1036 -7.10 8.88 37.39
CA GLY A 1036 -5.91 8.66 36.55
C GLY A 1036 -6.18 8.65 35.05
N THR A 1037 -7.39 9.00 34.60
CA THR A 1037 -7.76 9.00 33.18
C THR A 1037 -8.75 10.11 32.88
N ILE A 1038 -8.54 10.79 31.75
CA ILE A 1038 -9.45 11.78 31.16
C ILE A 1038 -10.03 11.15 29.89
N TYR A 1039 -11.36 11.12 29.83
CA TYR A 1039 -12.11 10.48 28.75
C TYR A 1039 -12.80 11.50 27.84
N LEU A 1040 -12.97 11.14 26.58
CA LEU A 1040 -13.92 11.76 25.65
C LEU A 1040 -15.23 10.95 25.64
N THR A 1041 -16.35 11.65 25.68
CA THR A 1041 -17.70 11.09 25.50
C THR A 1041 -18.42 11.82 24.37
N GLY A 1042 -19.53 11.27 23.88
CA GLY A 1042 -20.42 11.93 22.92
C GLY A 1042 -20.13 11.62 21.44
N LEU A 1043 -19.12 10.81 21.15
CA LEU A 1043 -18.93 10.25 19.80
C LEU A 1043 -19.80 9.02 19.62
N SER A 1044 -20.33 8.84 18.41
CA SER A 1044 -20.94 7.57 18.03
C SER A 1044 -20.66 7.24 16.58
N LYS A 1045 -20.53 5.94 16.31
CA LYS A 1045 -20.41 5.41 14.97
C LYS A 1045 -21.26 4.16 14.92
N ALA A 1046 -22.38 4.26 14.19
CA ALA A 1046 -23.27 3.12 14.02
C ALA A 1046 -22.44 1.96 13.42
N GLY A 1047 -22.47 0.81 14.09
CA GLY A 1047 -21.93 -0.40 13.46
C GLY A 1047 -22.69 -0.64 12.16
N SER A 1048 -22.00 -1.05 11.10
CA SER A 1048 -22.66 -1.65 9.94
C SER A 1048 -23.69 -2.65 10.45
N SER A 1049 -24.96 -2.46 10.12
CA SER A 1049 -26.02 -3.34 10.61
C SER A 1049 -25.64 -4.77 10.23
N ASN A 1050 -25.56 -5.67 11.21
CA ASN A 1050 -25.35 -7.10 10.96
C ASN A 1050 -26.63 -7.70 10.35
N THR A 1051 -27.06 -7.22 9.19
CA THR A 1051 -28.30 -7.66 8.53
C THR A 1051 -28.01 -8.75 7.52
N PHE A 1052 -28.99 -9.59 7.25
CA PHE A 1052 -28.88 -10.66 6.26
C PHE A 1052 -28.49 -10.10 4.88
N ALA A 1053 -29.05 -8.96 4.48
CA ALA A 1053 -28.74 -8.30 3.21
C ALA A 1053 -27.27 -7.88 3.10
N ASN A 1054 -26.67 -7.38 4.18
CA ASN A 1054 -25.25 -7.02 4.19
C ASN A 1054 -24.36 -8.27 4.15
N TRP A 1055 -24.74 -9.31 4.91
CA TRP A 1055 -24.01 -10.58 4.92
C TRP A 1055 -24.02 -11.27 3.55
N ILE A 1056 -25.19 -11.43 2.92
CA ILE A 1056 -25.32 -12.15 1.63
C ILE A 1056 -24.61 -11.41 0.49
N SER A 1057 -24.47 -10.08 0.57
CA SER A 1057 -23.76 -9.27 -0.42
C SER A 1057 -22.26 -9.61 -0.54
N ALA A 1058 -21.67 -10.23 0.48
CA ALA A 1058 -20.28 -10.67 0.48
C ALA A 1058 -20.03 -11.94 -0.37
N TYR A 1059 -21.10 -12.58 -0.87
CA TYR A 1059 -21.02 -13.84 -1.61
C TYR A 1059 -21.50 -13.68 -3.06
N PRO A 1060 -20.71 -13.05 -3.95
CA PRO A 1060 -21.13 -12.80 -5.33
C PRO A 1060 -21.43 -14.09 -6.13
N ALA A 1061 -20.91 -15.25 -5.68
CA ALA A 1061 -21.16 -16.56 -6.26
C ALA A 1061 -22.64 -17.01 -6.18
N VAL A 1062 -23.44 -16.47 -5.25
CA VAL A 1062 -24.88 -16.79 -5.15
C VAL A 1062 -25.71 -16.13 -6.26
N GLY A 1063 -25.15 -15.15 -6.97
CA GLY A 1063 -25.81 -14.45 -8.06
C GLY A 1063 -27.15 -13.84 -7.63
N GLY A 1064 -28.23 -14.21 -8.33
CA GLY A 1064 -29.58 -13.73 -8.04
C GLY A 1064 -30.31 -14.47 -6.91
N PHE A 1065 -29.72 -15.54 -6.35
CA PHE A 1065 -30.29 -16.35 -5.27
C PHE A 1065 -29.87 -15.79 -3.90
N ASN A 1066 -30.31 -14.57 -3.59
CA ASN A 1066 -29.87 -13.82 -2.41
C ASN A 1066 -30.98 -13.58 -1.36
N ALA A 1067 -32.13 -14.24 -1.47
CA ALA A 1067 -33.18 -14.20 -0.47
C ALA A 1067 -32.93 -15.22 0.66
N VAL A 1068 -33.57 -15.00 1.82
CA VAL A 1068 -33.42 -15.84 3.03
C VAL A 1068 -33.82 -17.31 2.79
N GLY A 1069 -34.79 -17.55 1.90
CA GLY A 1069 -35.28 -18.88 1.54
C GLY A 1069 -34.72 -19.44 0.23
N ASP A 1070 -33.71 -18.79 -0.35
CA ASP A 1070 -33.02 -19.33 -1.53
C ASP A 1070 -31.93 -20.31 -1.09
N ASP A 1071 -31.67 -21.31 -1.93
CA ASP A 1071 -30.61 -22.33 -1.77
C ASP A 1071 -29.74 -22.27 -3.03
N ALA A 1072 -28.64 -21.51 -2.97
CA ALA A 1072 -27.87 -21.14 -4.16
C ALA A 1072 -26.95 -22.26 -4.66
N ASP A 1073 -26.53 -23.17 -3.79
CA ASP A 1073 -25.68 -24.32 -4.13
C ASP A 1073 -26.44 -25.64 -4.27
N GLY A 1074 -27.72 -25.67 -3.86
CA GLY A 1074 -28.64 -26.78 -4.06
C GLY A 1074 -28.43 -27.93 -3.08
N ASP A 1075 -27.83 -27.69 -1.92
CA ASP A 1075 -27.58 -28.70 -0.89
C ASP A 1075 -28.78 -28.97 0.03
N GLY A 1076 -29.84 -28.16 -0.09
CA GLY A 1076 -31.04 -28.21 0.73
C GLY A 1076 -31.02 -27.31 1.98
N THR A 1077 -30.04 -26.42 2.10
CA THR A 1077 -29.87 -25.45 3.19
C THR A 1077 -30.08 -24.02 2.68
N ASP A 1078 -31.21 -23.41 3.04
CA ASP A 1078 -31.50 -22.04 2.62
C ASP A 1078 -30.48 -21.03 3.21
N ASN A 1079 -30.23 -19.92 2.50
CA ASN A 1079 -29.30 -18.85 2.87
C ASN A 1079 -29.50 -18.31 4.30
N GLY A 1080 -30.74 -18.28 4.80
CA GLY A 1080 -31.02 -17.89 6.18
C GLY A 1080 -30.46 -18.89 7.20
N ALA A 1081 -30.58 -20.19 6.91
CA ALA A 1081 -29.98 -21.26 7.71
C ALA A 1081 -28.46 -21.25 7.58
N GLU A 1082 -27.93 -20.99 6.38
CA GLU A 1082 -26.50 -20.76 6.14
C GLU A 1082 -25.94 -19.64 7.02
N ASN A 1083 -26.63 -18.50 7.10
CA ASN A 1083 -26.24 -17.42 8.00
C ASN A 1083 -26.25 -17.86 9.46
N PHE A 1084 -27.30 -18.57 9.90
CA PHE A 1084 -27.37 -19.05 11.28
C PHE A 1084 -26.27 -20.07 11.61
N PHE A 1085 -25.85 -20.89 10.63
CA PHE A 1085 -24.78 -21.87 10.78
C PHE A 1085 -23.38 -21.26 10.58
N GLY A 1086 -23.27 -20.13 9.89
CA GLY A 1086 -21.98 -19.50 9.55
C GLY A 1086 -21.29 -20.18 8.38
N THR A 1087 -22.07 -20.82 7.52
CA THR A 1087 -21.60 -21.51 6.32
C THR A 1087 -21.62 -20.57 5.10
N ASN A 1088 -20.98 -20.99 4.01
CA ASN A 1088 -20.87 -20.18 2.79
C ASN A 1088 -21.99 -20.58 1.83
N PRO A 1089 -22.93 -19.67 1.49
CA PRO A 1089 -24.14 -19.99 0.72
C PRO A 1089 -23.88 -20.40 -0.73
N GLY A 1090 -22.65 -20.28 -1.22
CA GLY A 1090 -22.24 -20.79 -2.53
C GLY A 1090 -21.48 -22.12 -2.48
N ILE A 1091 -21.37 -22.78 -1.33
CA ILE A 1091 -20.60 -24.02 -1.14
C ILE A 1091 -21.39 -25.01 -0.28
N GLY A 1092 -21.84 -26.08 -0.94
CA GLY A 1092 -22.67 -27.10 -0.30
C GLY A 1092 -22.02 -27.73 0.94
N ASN A 1093 -22.80 -27.88 1.99
CA ASN A 1093 -22.45 -28.47 3.27
C ASN A 1093 -23.59 -29.35 3.83
N ALA A 1094 -23.35 -29.99 4.97
CA ALA A 1094 -24.30 -30.93 5.55
C ALA A 1094 -25.33 -30.27 6.48
N GLY A 1095 -25.16 -28.98 6.82
CA GLY A 1095 -25.99 -28.25 7.77
C GLY A 1095 -26.17 -28.99 9.10
N LEU A 1096 -27.35 -29.61 9.26
CA LEU A 1096 -27.69 -30.46 10.41
C LEU A 1096 -27.16 -31.90 10.26
N VAL A 1097 -26.24 -32.29 11.13
CA VAL A 1097 -25.69 -33.65 11.19
C VAL A 1097 -26.32 -34.43 12.34
N ALA A 1098 -27.04 -35.51 12.03
CA ALA A 1098 -27.66 -36.38 13.02
C ALA A 1098 -26.62 -37.13 13.87
N GLY A 1099 -26.87 -37.22 15.18
CA GLY A 1099 -26.00 -37.87 16.16
C GLY A 1099 -26.69 -39.03 16.89
N ALA A 1100 -26.34 -39.20 18.17
CA ALA A 1100 -26.77 -40.36 18.96
C ALA A 1100 -28.25 -40.27 19.39
N VAL A 1101 -28.91 -41.43 19.40
CA VAL A 1101 -30.23 -41.63 20.01
C VAL A 1101 -30.06 -42.45 21.30
N SER A 1102 -30.55 -41.94 22.42
CA SER A 1102 -30.46 -42.63 23.71
C SER A 1102 -31.63 -42.28 24.62
N GLY A 1103 -32.37 -43.31 25.07
CA GLY A 1103 -33.28 -43.22 26.22
C GLY A 1103 -34.28 -42.06 26.22
N GLY A 1104 -34.89 -41.75 25.07
CA GLY A 1104 -35.83 -40.62 24.94
C GLY A 1104 -35.17 -39.29 24.55
N SER A 1105 -33.90 -39.31 24.13
CA SER A 1105 -33.18 -38.15 23.62
C SER A 1105 -32.56 -38.43 22.25
N PHE A 1106 -32.53 -37.39 21.40
CA PHE A 1106 -31.87 -37.38 20.09
C PHE A 1106 -30.92 -36.18 20.02
N VAL A 1107 -29.65 -36.44 19.70
CA VAL A 1107 -28.62 -35.40 19.59
C VAL A 1107 -28.28 -35.17 18.12
N PHE A 1108 -28.10 -33.91 17.73
CA PHE A 1108 -27.58 -33.52 16.41
C PHE A 1108 -26.63 -32.32 16.54
N THR A 1109 -25.82 -32.06 15.52
CA THR A 1109 -24.84 -30.97 15.51
C THR A 1109 -24.97 -30.11 14.24
N HIS A 1110 -24.57 -28.84 14.31
CA HIS A 1110 -24.42 -27.98 13.13
C HIS A 1110 -23.26 -26.98 13.30
N PRO A 1111 -22.71 -26.41 12.21
CA PRO A 1111 -21.73 -25.31 12.28
C PRO A 1111 -22.30 -24.11 13.03
N GLN A 1112 -21.45 -23.35 13.73
CA GLN A 1112 -21.87 -22.24 14.58
C GLN A 1112 -21.50 -20.88 13.98
N ASN A 1113 -22.48 -20.03 13.72
CA ASN A 1113 -22.24 -18.59 13.59
C ASN A 1113 -22.26 -17.95 14.98
N ALA A 1114 -21.14 -17.32 15.37
CA ALA A 1114 -21.05 -16.59 16.64
C ALA A 1114 -21.86 -15.29 16.64
N THR A 1115 -22.16 -14.74 15.47
CA THR A 1115 -22.90 -13.48 15.29
C THR A 1115 -23.89 -13.59 14.12
N PRO A 1116 -24.98 -14.38 14.24
CA PRO A 1116 -26.04 -14.42 13.24
C PRO A 1116 -26.60 -13.02 12.96
N ALA A 1117 -27.09 -12.81 11.76
CA ALA A 1117 -27.65 -11.53 11.36
C ALA A 1117 -28.78 -11.11 12.31
N SER A 1118 -28.74 -9.85 12.76
CA SER A 1118 -29.62 -9.25 13.77
C SER A 1118 -31.09 -9.15 13.35
N ASP A 1119 -31.36 -9.22 12.05
CA ASP A 1119 -32.71 -9.28 11.47
C ASP A 1119 -33.17 -10.72 11.21
N LEU A 1120 -32.44 -11.75 11.65
CA LEU A 1120 -32.87 -13.14 11.57
C LEU A 1120 -33.19 -13.71 12.96
N THR A 1121 -34.21 -14.57 12.99
CA THR A 1121 -34.59 -15.37 14.16
C THR A 1121 -34.60 -16.84 13.79
N ALA A 1122 -33.84 -17.67 14.51
CA ALA A 1122 -33.79 -19.11 14.31
C ALA A 1122 -34.45 -19.87 15.46
N VAL A 1123 -35.23 -20.90 15.15
CA VAL A 1123 -35.83 -21.80 16.14
C VAL A 1123 -35.69 -23.26 15.71
N TYR A 1124 -35.43 -24.14 16.68
CA TYR A 1124 -35.54 -25.59 16.49
C TYR A 1124 -37.00 -26.03 16.62
N GLN A 1125 -37.46 -26.84 15.68
CA GLN A 1125 -38.79 -27.43 15.72
C GLN A 1125 -38.72 -28.95 15.58
N TRP A 1126 -39.78 -29.62 16.02
CA TRP A 1126 -39.89 -31.08 15.98
C TRP A 1126 -41.18 -31.55 15.33
N SER A 1127 -41.17 -32.73 14.74
CA SER A 1127 -42.33 -33.37 14.11
C SER A 1127 -42.27 -34.90 14.24
N LYS A 1128 -43.41 -35.58 14.16
CA LYS A 1128 -43.49 -37.05 14.05
C LYS A 1128 -43.80 -37.53 12.63
N ASP A 1129 -44.20 -36.62 11.74
CA ASP A 1129 -44.80 -36.93 10.44
C ASP A 1129 -44.27 -36.08 9.27
N PHE A 1130 -43.33 -35.15 9.52
CA PHE A 1130 -42.83 -34.15 8.56
C PHE A 1130 -43.87 -33.16 8.03
N ALA A 1131 -45.11 -33.20 8.51
CA ALA A 1131 -46.17 -32.29 8.09
C ALA A 1131 -46.46 -31.23 9.14
N THR A 1132 -46.54 -31.64 10.41
CA THR A 1132 -46.84 -30.74 11.52
C THR A 1132 -45.60 -30.54 12.37
N PHE A 1133 -45.08 -29.31 12.43
CA PHE A 1133 -43.92 -28.94 13.23
C PHE A 1133 -44.34 -28.15 14.47
N TYR A 1134 -43.76 -28.53 15.61
CA TYR A 1134 -44.00 -27.95 16.92
C TYR A 1134 -42.73 -27.27 17.43
N PRO A 1135 -42.81 -26.09 18.07
CA PRO A 1135 -41.64 -25.45 18.66
C PRO A 1135 -41.15 -26.23 19.90
N SER A 1136 -39.93 -25.94 20.34
CA SER A 1136 -39.37 -26.45 21.60
C SER A 1136 -40.36 -26.29 22.77
N GLY A 1137 -40.59 -27.36 23.53
CA GLY A 1137 -41.43 -27.39 24.71
C GLY A 1137 -42.94 -27.49 24.44
N ALA A 1138 -43.40 -27.46 23.19
CA ALA A 1138 -44.79 -27.71 22.86
C ALA A 1138 -45.16 -29.20 22.98
N THR A 1139 -46.40 -29.49 23.34
CA THR A 1139 -46.97 -30.84 23.48
C THR A 1139 -47.96 -31.12 22.36
N ASP A 1140 -47.87 -32.28 21.72
CA ASP A 1140 -48.83 -32.70 20.70
C ASP A 1140 -50.10 -33.35 21.29
N GLY A 1141 -51.03 -33.76 20.41
CA GLY A 1141 -52.28 -34.41 20.82
C GLY A 1141 -52.11 -35.78 21.48
N ASP A 1142 -50.94 -36.43 21.34
CA ASP A 1142 -50.62 -37.72 21.93
C ASP A 1142 -49.83 -37.58 23.25
N LEU A 1143 -49.71 -36.36 23.76
CA LEU A 1143 -48.95 -36.02 24.97
C LEU A 1143 -47.43 -36.26 24.84
N THR A 1144 -46.88 -36.16 23.62
CA THR A 1144 -45.43 -36.10 23.41
C THR A 1144 -44.98 -34.63 23.45
N THR A 1145 -43.94 -34.34 24.24
CA THR A 1145 -43.29 -33.01 24.32
C THR A 1145 -41.82 -33.15 24.02
N VAL A 1146 -41.26 -32.28 23.18
CA VAL A 1146 -39.82 -32.27 22.88
C VAL A 1146 -39.21 -30.91 23.22
N THR A 1147 -38.16 -30.91 24.03
CA THR A 1147 -37.42 -29.71 24.41
C THR A 1147 -36.00 -29.77 23.86
N PHE A 1148 -35.53 -28.70 23.24
CA PHE A 1148 -34.17 -28.57 22.74
C PHE A 1148 -33.28 -27.82 23.71
N THR A 1149 -32.06 -28.34 23.95
CA THR A 1149 -30.99 -27.64 24.66
C THR A 1149 -29.73 -27.59 23.80
N THR A 1150 -29.02 -26.47 23.81
CA THR A 1150 -27.83 -26.25 22.99
C THR A 1150 -26.56 -26.19 23.83
N GLN A 1151 -25.47 -26.71 23.28
CA GLN A 1151 -24.11 -26.57 23.81
C GLN A 1151 -23.23 -26.03 22.69
N LEU A 1152 -22.78 -24.78 22.85
CA LEU A 1152 -21.87 -24.12 21.90
C LEU A 1152 -20.47 -24.75 21.98
N ASP A 1153 -19.71 -24.60 20.89
CA ASP A 1153 -18.32 -25.06 20.78
C ASP A 1153 -18.10 -26.52 21.21
N THR A 1154 -19.11 -27.36 21.00
CA THR A 1154 -19.16 -28.76 21.40
C THR A 1154 -19.49 -29.61 20.18
N PRO A 1155 -18.67 -30.63 19.84
CA PRO A 1155 -17.51 -31.14 20.58
C PRO A 1155 -16.20 -30.35 20.38
N ALA A 1156 -16.19 -29.32 19.51
CA ALA A 1156 -15.04 -28.46 19.24
C ALA A 1156 -15.50 -27.03 18.92
N PRO A 1157 -14.61 -26.01 19.03
CA PRO A 1157 -14.93 -24.63 18.65
C PRO A 1157 -15.54 -24.52 17.25
N GLY A 1158 -16.59 -23.71 17.11
CA GLY A 1158 -17.30 -23.51 15.85
C GLY A 1158 -18.38 -24.56 15.54
N THR A 1159 -18.73 -25.44 16.48
CA THR A 1159 -19.83 -26.42 16.32
C THR A 1159 -20.82 -26.32 17.49
N THR A 1160 -22.12 -26.29 17.19
CA THR A 1160 -23.18 -26.38 18.20
C THR A 1160 -23.73 -27.79 18.27
N THR A 1161 -23.76 -28.38 19.48
CA THR A 1161 -24.49 -29.62 19.76
C THR A 1161 -25.88 -29.28 20.29
N VAL A 1162 -26.91 -29.90 19.74
CA VAL A 1162 -28.31 -29.74 20.15
C VAL A 1162 -28.86 -31.07 20.63
N THR A 1163 -29.45 -31.09 21.83
CA THR A 1163 -30.08 -32.25 22.43
C THR A 1163 -31.60 -32.06 22.45
N ALA A 1164 -32.32 -32.87 21.68
CA ALA A 1164 -33.79 -32.95 21.69
C ALA A 1164 -34.23 -34.00 22.72
N THR A 1165 -34.83 -33.55 23.83
CA THR A 1165 -35.30 -34.42 24.92
C THR A 1165 -36.81 -34.63 24.83
N VAL A 1166 -37.24 -35.88 24.67
CA VAL A 1166 -38.64 -36.29 24.60
C VAL A 1166 -39.16 -36.60 26.00
N THR A 1167 -40.29 -36.02 26.37
CA THR A 1167 -41.02 -36.30 27.62
C THR A 1167 -42.49 -36.61 27.32
N GLY A 1168 -43.14 -37.35 28.22
CA GLY A 1168 -44.51 -37.84 28.01
C GLY A 1168 -44.56 -39.15 27.22
N THR A 1169 -45.42 -39.23 26.21
CA THR A 1169 -45.56 -40.44 25.38
C THR A 1169 -44.35 -40.60 24.45
N ALA A 1170 -43.73 -41.78 24.45
CA ALA A 1170 -42.58 -42.09 23.60
C ALA A 1170 -42.95 -42.07 22.11
N ALA A 1171 -42.14 -41.41 21.28
CA ALA A 1171 -42.32 -41.35 19.84
C ALA A 1171 -41.53 -42.47 19.13
N SER A 1172 -42.15 -43.15 18.17
CA SER A 1172 -41.48 -44.17 17.33
C SER A 1172 -40.63 -43.54 16.22
N LYS A 1173 -40.89 -42.28 15.88
CA LYS A 1173 -40.14 -41.46 14.92
C LYS A 1173 -40.13 -40.01 15.41
N LEU A 1174 -39.01 -39.33 15.21
CA LEU A 1174 -38.84 -37.92 15.50
C LEU A 1174 -38.03 -37.28 14.39
N PHE A 1175 -38.53 -36.16 13.88
CA PHE A 1175 -37.87 -35.32 12.89
C PHE A 1175 -37.63 -33.95 13.51
N VAL A 1176 -36.52 -33.33 13.13
CA VAL A 1176 -36.13 -31.99 13.60
C VAL A 1176 -35.78 -31.15 12.40
N ASN A 1177 -36.05 -29.86 12.49
CA ASN A 1177 -35.54 -28.86 11.55
C ASN A 1177 -35.15 -27.59 12.30
N VAL A 1178 -34.44 -26.72 11.59
CA VAL A 1178 -34.21 -25.33 11.97
C VAL A 1178 -35.07 -24.47 11.06
N LYS A 1179 -35.86 -23.58 11.65
CA LYS A 1179 -36.60 -22.56 10.92
C LYS A 1179 -35.96 -21.22 11.19
N VAL A 1180 -35.48 -20.56 10.13
CA VAL A 1180 -34.99 -19.19 10.17
C VAL A 1180 -36.02 -18.27 9.52
N THR A 1181 -36.31 -17.15 10.17
CA THR A 1181 -37.22 -16.12 9.66
C THR A 1181 -36.58 -14.76 9.80
N GLN A 1182 -36.73 -13.93 8.76
CA GLN A 1182 -36.41 -12.51 8.79
C GLN A 1182 -37.64 -11.70 9.23
#